data_AF-A0A2G8RDR9-F1
#
_entry.id   AF-A0A2G8RDR9-F1
#
_cell.length_a   1.000
_cell.length_b   1.000
_cell.length_c   1.000
_cell.angle_alpha   90.00
_cell.angle_beta   90.00
_cell.angle_gamma   90.00
#
_symmetry.space_group_name_H-M   'P 1'
#
loop_
_entity.id
_entity.type
_entity.pdbx_description
1 polymer ?
#
loop_
_entity_poly.entity_id
_entity_poly.type
_entity_poly.pdbx_seq_one_letter_code
_entity_poly.pdbx_strand_id
1 'polypeptide(L)'
;MGSVNRRAILLCSAAICAGLCAPTGRAFAASACTPAAPLDGATITCSGSGTGINDSALDSASITVSEGAVVTGSGAQGFEFGDGVRLDNSGSVTGDSDHGIDGGDDAQVTNAGLVTSLTSGDGVHLGDAAKVSNSGTVTAASDGIQTDNTATINNSGSIIANGGDAIKAGNVADVTNSGGLTASDDGIQVDDDGKITNSGTIDAFDRGIDAGDGVTVINSGSITTDDGDGMNVNDNAIITNTGTINSKSDAIQTGGNGTVTNDGKLTGASDGIKIEGTGTAINNGTIIAGDDGIQMDGAGTITNNGTITAVDEAINANVDGARVFNNGSITSGDDGINVATDAYVVNRGSITVTGDQDGIDIDNGTVLNYGTILSKGSEDGIDFDITTAASTVYNYGSITGAHAIETDPADQGAQTVYNYGTLVGTGGTAVNLGQGDDRLVLGRGSIIDGLIEMGTGTDRVEVLDQAARTLRFGSDPEVIRTAGPSIYAQSTLLVIDPAPLSAGDRLMLDTGMTLGHAAVTQDMGLGVWINGLGSSTSTEGSDDAGYDAGLGGVMVGWNSGGDALRWGLWLSWSRDDADLNHEAGDVTHKATVAGLRAQWQASPAMTLSGTAFGGITRTELESGANASGDGKTDGTLWGLTARGNAMLLPMQAARPGLDAALEAGWLQQSFDSYDISGLTGANIGTRDVSGGWSRLEIGLPMELGTGRLRPYAAISASTLDADAIDFSALGSATRFDTTDWDDVSAATAGVRYDMKVGPGLLQAGVEGGSDLLRVNLSFRLPLGG
;
A
#
# COMPACT_ATOMS: atom_id res chain seq x y z
N MET A 1 -65.01 -40.46 61.45
CA MET A 1 -65.92 -39.30 61.55
C MET A 1 -66.18 -38.87 60.11
N GLY A 2 -67.18 -39.45 59.45
CA GLY A 2 -68.59 -39.03 59.43
C GLY A 2 -68.88 -38.65 57.98
N SER A 3 -69.97 -38.98 57.31
CA SER A 3 -71.18 -39.73 57.61
C SER A 3 -71.81 -39.94 56.21
N VAL A 4 -72.13 -41.17 55.77
CA VAL A 4 -73.51 -41.73 55.78
C VAL A 4 -74.39 -40.99 54.76
N ASN A 5 -74.78 -41.54 53.60
CA ASN A 5 -75.85 -42.54 53.32
C ASN A 5 -76.29 -42.27 51.85
N ARG A 6 -76.87 -43.14 51.01
CA ARG A 6 -77.60 -44.41 51.15
C ARG A 6 -77.85 -44.97 49.74
N ARG A 7 -77.66 -46.29 49.57
CA ARG A 7 -78.57 -47.33 49.00
C ARG A 7 -79.19 -47.08 47.61
N ALA A 8 -79.37 -48.05 46.71
CA ALA A 8 -79.58 -49.50 46.81
C ALA A 8 -79.45 -50.11 45.37
N ILE A 9 -78.91 -51.33 45.16
CA ILE A 9 -79.65 -52.60 44.96
C ILE A 9 -80.48 -52.60 43.64
N LEU A 10 -80.39 -53.52 42.66
CA LEU A 10 -80.13 -54.97 42.59
C LEU A 10 -79.81 -55.37 41.13
N LEU A 11 -79.15 -56.51 40.94
CA LEU A 11 -78.96 -57.24 39.67
C LEU A 11 -80.30 -57.61 38.98
N CYS A 12 -80.31 -57.66 37.64
CA CYS A 12 -80.62 -58.90 36.91
C CYS A 12 -80.29 -58.81 35.41
N SER A 13 -79.84 -59.92 34.86
CA SER A 13 -79.41 -60.13 33.48
C SER A 13 -80.60 -60.48 32.55
N ALA A 14 -80.51 -60.00 31.31
CA ALA A 14 -80.69 -60.74 30.04
C ALA A 14 -81.60 -60.08 28.98
N ALA A 15 -81.04 -60.05 27.76
CA ALA A 15 -81.66 -60.19 26.42
C ALA A 15 -81.88 -58.95 25.52
N ILE A 16 -80.99 -58.86 24.51
CA ILE A 16 -81.22 -58.77 23.04
C ILE A 16 -81.89 -57.51 22.42
N CYS A 17 -81.15 -56.97 21.43
CA CYS A 17 -81.50 -56.13 20.25
C CYS A 17 -81.90 -54.65 20.40
N ALA A 18 -80.98 -53.77 19.98
CA ALA A 18 -81.14 -52.63 19.06
C ALA A 18 -79.70 -52.07 18.86
N GLY A 19 -79.16 -51.88 17.65
CA GLY A 19 -79.69 -50.98 16.64
C GLY A 19 -79.21 -49.55 16.93
N LEU A 20 -78.14 -49.14 16.23
CA LEU A 20 -77.56 -47.78 16.15
C LEU A 20 -76.88 -47.21 17.40
N CYS A 21 -75.56 -47.01 17.34
CA CYS A 21 -75.00 -45.67 17.07
C CYS A 21 -73.46 -45.78 16.96
N ALA A 22 -72.96 -45.62 15.73
CA ALA A 22 -71.62 -45.08 15.52
C ALA A 22 -71.64 -43.60 15.95
N PRO A 23 -70.47 -43.06 16.32
CA PRO A 23 -69.88 -42.08 15.41
C PRO A 23 -68.49 -42.57 15.03
N THR A 24 -68.42 -43.30 13.91
CA THR A 24 -67.22 -43.25 13.08
C THR A 24 -67.19 -41.83 12.52
N GLY A 25 -66.21 -41.01 12.92
CA GLY A 25 -65.81 -39.88 12.10
C GLY A 25 -65.60 -40.42 10.69
N ARG A 26 -66.40 -39.93 9.74
CA ARG A 26 -66.35 -40.42 8.37
C ARG A 26 -65.09 -39.83 7.75
N ALA A 27 -64.01 -40.61 7.68
CA ALA A 27 -63.00 -40.40 6.66
C ALA A 27 -63.73 -40.34 5.31
N PHE A 28 -63.62 -39.21 4.61
CA PHE A 28 -64.03 -39.17 3.21
C PHE A 28 -63.12 -40.16 2.47
N ALA A 29 -63.70 -41.15 1.79
CA ALA A 29 -62.89 -42.10 1.04
C ALA A 29 -62.07 -41.33 -0.02
N ALA A 30 -60.75 -41.41 0.07
CA ALA A 30 -59.84 -40.76 -0.85
C ALA A 30 -59.98 -41.36 -2.25
N SER A 31 -60.76 -40.72 -3.10
CA SER A 31 -61.16 -41.26 -4.42
C SER A 31 -60.01 -41.35 -5.41
N ALA A 32 -58.93 -40.59 -5.18
CA ALA A 32 -57.72 -40.67 -5.99
C ALA A 32 -56.77 -41.81 -5.57
N CYS A 33 -56.92 -42.35 -4.36
CA CYS A 33 -55.89 -43.15 -3.68
C CYS A 33 -56.38 -44.57 -3.33
N THR A 34 -55.46 -45.52 -3.33
CA THR A 34 -55.72 -46.92 -2.92
C THR A 34 -54.65 -47.38 -1.92
N PRO A 35 -55.04 -47.88 -0.73
CA PRO A 35 -56.41 -47.93 -0.19
C PRO A 35 -56.94 -46.52 0.13
N ALA A 36 -58.26 -46.31 -0.01
CA ALA A 36 -58.91 -45.01 0.20
C ALA A 36 -59.12 -44.63 1.68
N ALA A 37 -58.87 -45.57 2.59
CA ALA A 37 -58.92 -45.41 4.05
C ALA A 37 -57.79 -46.29 4.66
N PRO A 38 -56.53 -45.85 4.56
CA PRO A 38 -55.37 -46.57 5.07
C PRO A 38 -55.36 -46.65 6.60
N LEU A 39 -54.49 -47.49 7.13
CA LEU A 39 -54.10 -47.54 8.54
C LEU A 39 -52.63 -47.12 8.64
N ASP A 40 -52.15 -46.90 9.86
CA ASP A 40 -50.75 -46.58 10.13
C ASP A 40 -49.78 -47.58 9.46
N GLY A 41 -48.67 -47.08 8.95
CA GLY A 41 -47.67 -47.90 8.24
C GLY A 41 -48.10 -48.37 6.84
N ALA A 42 -49.28 -47.98 6.35
CA ALA A 42 -49.75 -48.42 5.03
C ALA A 42 -48.95 -47.80 3.88
N THR A 43 -48.85 -48.55 2.77
CA THR A 43 -48.43 -48.02 1.48
C THR A 43 -49.65 -47.65 0.64
N ILE A 44 -49.71 -46.40 0.19
CA ILE A 44 -50.85 -45.78 -0.49
C ILE A 44 -50.37 -45.29 -1.86
N THR A 45 -51.12 -45.59 -2.92
CA THR A 45 -50.83 -45.09 -4.27
C THR A 45 -52.02 -44.31 -4.81
N CYS A 46 -51.78 -43.09 -5.28
CA CYS A 46 -52.76 -42.24 -5.93
C CYS A 46 -52.43 -42.12 -7.42
N SER A 47 -53.30 -42.63 -8.30
CA SER A 47 -53.03 -42.73 -9.74
C SER A 47 -54.12 -42.14 -10.64
N GLY A 48 -55.20 -41.62 -10.05
CA GLY A 48 -56.35 -41.05 -10.75
C GLY A 48 -56.62 -39.60 -10.39
N SER A 49 -57.80 -39.11 -10.74
CA SER A 49 -58.29 -37.78 -10.33
C SER A 49 -59.33 -37.91 -9.21
N GLY A 50 -59.18 -37.15 -8.12
CA GLY A 50 -60.11 -37.20 -7.00
C GLY A 50 -59.56 -36.58 -5.71
N THR A 51 -60.16 -36.93 -4.59
CA THR A 51 -59.76 -36.48 -3.24
C THR A 51 -58.58 -37.26 -2.69
N GLY A 52 -57.71 -36.56 -1.96
CA GLY A 52 -56.57 -37.14 -1.24
C GLY A 52 -56.94 -37.70 0.13
N ILE A 53 -55.93 -38.15 0.87
CA ILE A 53 -56.07 -38.66 2.23
C ILE A 53 -56.09 -37.46 3.18
N ASN A 54 -57.17 -37.34 3.96
CA ASN A 54 -57.28 -36.34 5.02
C ASN A 54 -57.62 -37.10 6.32
N ASP A 55 -56.56 -37.42 7.07
CA ASP A 55 -56.58 -38.21 8.30
C ASP A 55 -55.36 -37.86 9.17
N SER A 56 -55.47 -36.84 10.02
CA SER A 56 -54.40 -36.41 10.93
C SER A 56 -53.96 -37.46 11.97
N ALA A 57 -54.62 -38.61 12.05
CA ALA A 57 -54.19 -39.73 12.90
C ALA A 57 -53.39 -40.79 12.13
N LEU A 58 -53.16 -40.61 10.82
CA LEU A 58 -52.42 -41.57 10.00
C LEU A 58 -50.92 -41.41 10.22
N ASP A 59 -50.31 -42.39 10.88
CA ASP A 59 -48.88 -42.34 11.19
C ASP A 59 -48.04 -43.31 10.33
N SER A 60 -46.77 -42.97 10.12
CA SER A 60 -45.73 -43.84 9.54
C SER A 60 -46.06 -44.42 8.16
N ALA A 61 -47.01 -43.85 7.43
CA ALA A 61 -47.45 -44.31 6.12
C ALA A 61 -46.49 -43.88 4.99
N SER A 62 -46.60 -44.53 3.83
CA SER A 62 -45.91 -44.14 2.60
C SER A 62 -46.92 -43.88 1.49
N ILE A 63 -47.01 -42.64 1.03
CA ILE A 63 -47.94 -42.17 0.00
C ILE A 63 -47.16 -41.89 -1.27
N THR A 64 -47.63 -42.40 -2.42
CA THR A 64 -47.09 -42.06 -3.74
C THR A 64 -48.19 -41.48 -4.62
N VAL A 65 -48.02 -40.24 -5.08
CA VAL A 65 -48.88 -39.61 -6.09
C VAL A 65 -48.17 -39.75 -7.44
N SER A 66 -48.70 -40.62 -8.29
CA SER A 66 -48.09 -40.94 -9.59
C SER A 66 -48.14 -39.76 -10.56
N GLU A 67 -47.24 -39.77 -11.53
CA GLU A 67 -47.28 -38.84 -12.67
C GLU A 67 -48.66 -38.85 -13.34
N GLY A 68 -49.20 -37.65 -13.59
CA GLY A 68 -50.53 -37.46 -14.18
C GLY A 68 -51.72 -37.65 -13.22
N ALA A 69 -51.51 -38.09 -11.97
CA ALA A 69 -52.55 -38.08 -10.96
C ALA A 69 -52.93 -36.63 -10.58
N VAL A 70 -54.21 -36.42 -10.22
CA VAL A 70 -54.74 -35.09 -9.83
C VAL A 70 -55.50 -35.23 -8.52
N VAL A 71 -54.89 -34.77 -7.44
CA VAL A 71 -55.46 -34.80 -6.09
C VAL A 71 -55.97 -33.40 -5.74
N THR A 72 -57.25 -33.29 -5.40
CA THR A 72 -57.89 -32.02 -5.01
C THR A 72 -58.55 -32.17 -3.64
N GLY A 73 -58.22 -31.28 -2.70
CA GLY A 73 -58.86 -31.20 -1.39
C GLY A 73 -60.28 -30.71 -1.55
N SER A 74 -61.30 -31.50 -1.21
CA SER A 74 -62.72 -31.16 -1.46
C SER A 74 -63.24 -30.09 -0.49
N GLY A 75 -62.72 -28.86 -0.56
CA GLY A 75 -62.96 -27.77 0.39
C GLY A 75 -62.14 -27.87 1.69
N ALA A 76 -60.96 -28.45 1.62
CA ALA A 76 -59.97 -28.63 2.71
C ALA A 76 -58.56 -28.79 2.10
N GLN A 77 -57.61 -29.35 2.86
CA GLN A 77 -56.27 -29.67 2.38
C GLN A 77 -56.27 -30.74 1.28
N GLY A 78 -55.25 -30.74 0.42
CA GLY A 78 -55.04 -31.81 -0.58
C GLY A 78 -54.67 -33.13 0.08
N PHE A 79 -53.82 -33.08 1.09
CA PHE A 79 -53.52 -34.16 2.04
C PHE A 79 -53.45 -33.62 3.47
N GLU A 80 -53.90 -34.41 4.44
CA GLU A 80 -53.67 -34.22 5.88
C GLU A 80 -53.29 -35.58 6.49
N PHE A 81 -52.18 -35.65 7.22
CA PHE A 81 -51.70 -36.88 7.85
C PHE A 81 -50.92 -36.61 9.16
N GLY A 82 -50.70 -37.66 9.95
CA GLY A 82 -49.98 -37.59 11.23
C GLY A 82 -48.46 -37.73 11.08
N ASP A 83 -47.83 -38.40 12.05
CA ASP A 83 -46.38 -38.35 12.25
C ASP A 83 -45.63 -39.41 11.42
N GLY A 84 -44.42 -39.10 10.98
CA GLY A 84 -43.50 -40.03 10.32
C GLY A 84 -43.95 -40.49 8.93
N VAL A 85 -44.90 -39.79 8.31
CA VAL A 85 -45.42 -40.13 6.98
C VAL A 85 -44.46 -39.66 5.89
N ARG A 86 -44.23 -40.53 4.89
CA ARG A 86 -43.50 -40.19 3.67
C ARG A 86 -44.45 -40.01 2.49
N LEU A 87 -44.47 -38.82 1.89
CA LEU A 87 -45.21 -38.53 0.67
C LEU A 87 -44.27 -38.23 -0.50
N ASP A 88 -44.40 -38.99 -1.58
CA ASP A 88 -43.69 -38.81 -2.86
C ASP A 88 -44.67 -38.33 -3.93
N ASN A 89 -44.60 -37.06 -4.34
CA ASN A 89 -45.49 -36.45 -5.34
C ASN A 89 -44.79 -36.31 -6.70
N SER A 90 -45.36 -36.91 -7.75
CA SER A 90 -45.02 -36.65 -9.16
C SER A 90 -46.23 -36.16 -9.98
N GLY A 91 -47.40 -36.03 -9.35
CA GLY A 91 -48.64 -35.57 -9.96
C GLY A 91 -48.97 -34.12 -9.59
N SER A 92 -50.26 -33.79 -9.58
CA SER A 92 -50.77 -32.50 -9.10
C SER A 92 -51.52 -32.70 -7.79
N VAL A 93 -51.19 -31.90 -6.78
CA VAL A 93 -51.88 -31.82 -5.49
C VAL A 93 -52.39 -30.40 -5.31
N THR A 94 -53.67 -30.24 -4.98
CA THR A 94 -54.28 -28.94 -4.77
C THR A 94 -55.09 -28.95 -3.47
N GLY A 95 -54.78 -28.03 -2.55
CA GLY A 95 -55.63 -27.66 -1.41
C GLY A 95 -56.59 -26.55 -1.80
N ASP A 96 -57.89 -26.74 -1.55
CA ASP A 96 -58.91 -25.78 -2.02
C ASP A 96 -59.03 -24.57 -1.09
N SER A 97 -59.22 -24.82 0.21
CA SER A 97 -59.40 -23.77 1.22
C SER A 97 -58.28 -23.71 2.26
N ASP A 98 -57.30 -24.60 2.15
CA ASP A 98 -56.29 -24.85 3.16
C ASP A 98 -54.99 -25.39 2.49
N HIS A 99 -54.07 -25.96 3.26
CA HIS A 99 -52.76 -26.42 2.79
C HIS A 99 -52.82 -27.37 1.58
N GLY A 100 -51.82 -27.30 0.69
CA GLY A 100 -51.65 -28.31 -0.36
C GLY A 100 -51.39 -29.69 0.25
N ILE A 101 -50.43 -29.76 1.15
CA ILE A 101 -50.05 -30.94 1.94
C ILE A 101 -49.87 -30.49 3.40
N ASP A 102 -50.48 -31.21 4.34
CA ASP A 102 -50.44 -30.96 5.78
C ASP A 102 -50.02 -32.24 6.51
N GLY A 103 -49.03 -32.16 7.39
CA GLY A 103 -48.40 -33.32 8.02
C GLY A 103 -47.89 -33.05 9.43
N GLY A 104 -47.85 -34.09 10.27
CA GLY A 104 -47.30 -34.03 11.63
C GLY A 104 -45.76 -34.05 11.70
N ASP A 105 -45.26 -34.47 12.85
CA ASP A 105 -43.82 -34.52 13.15
C ASP A 105 -43.13 -35.63 12.33
N ASP A 106 -41.82 -35.52 12.10
CA ASP A 106 -40.99 -36.47 11.34
C ASP A 106 -41.47 -36.74 9.89
N ALA A 107 -42.40 -35.92 9.38
CA ALA A 107 -42.97 -36.07 8.05
C ALA A 107 -41.95 -35.76 6.94
N GLN A 108 -42.05 -36.49 5.83
CA GLN A 108 -41.14 -36.36 4.69
C GLN A 108 -41.92 -36.15 3.39
N VAL A 109 -41.75 -34.99 2.75
CA VAL A 109 -42.37 -34.68 1.46
C VAL A 109 -41.32 -34.57 0.38
N THR A 110 -41.42 -35.40 -0.66
CA THR A 110 -40.63 -35.27 -1.90
C THR A 110 -41.55 -34.84 -3.04
N ASN A 111 -41.42 -33.60 -3.50
CA ASN A 111 -42.22 -33.06 -4.59
C ASN A 111 -41.40 -32.95 -5.89
N ALA A 112 -41.77 -33.73 -6.90
CA ALA A 112 -41.32 -33.60 -8.28
C ALA A 112 -42.43 -33.13 -9.23
N GLY A 113 -43.67 -33.00 -8.73
CA GLY A 113 -44.84 -32.57 -9.47
C GLY A 113 -45.25 -31.13 -9.14
N LEU A 114 -46.56 -30.88 -9.11
CA LEU A 114 -47.16 -29.62 -8.71
C LEU A 114 -47.85 -29.77 -7.36
N VAL A 115 -47.60 -28.84 -6.45
CA VAL A 115 -48.40 -28.63 -5.23
C VAL A 115 -48.96 -27.21 -5.27
N THR A 116 -50.24 -27.07 -4.95
CA THR A 116 -50.92 -25.76 -4.97
C THR A 116 -51.83 -25.60 -3.76
N SER A 117 -51.84 -24.44 -3.13
CA SER A 117 -52.92 -23.98 -2.24
C SER A 117 -53.58 -22.73 -2.83
N LEU A 118 -54.92 -22.66 -2.79
CA LEU A 118 -55.64 -21.63 -3.57
C LEU A 118 -56.01 -20.36 -2.80
N THR A 119 -56.29 -20.43 -1.50
CA THR A 119 -56.89 -19.30 -0.77
C THR A 119 -56.08 -18.75 0.38
N SER A 120 -55.61 -19.60 1.28
CA SER A 120 -55.04 -19.14 2.57
C SER A 120 -54.07 -20.12 3.24
N GLY A 121 -53.93 -21.34 2.74
CA GLY A 121 -53.00 -22.31 3.30
C GLY A 121 -51.64 -22.24 2.64
N ASP A 122 -50.70 -22.97 3.21
CA ASP A 122 -49.36 -23.16 2.68
C ASP A 122 -49.34 -24.20 1.55
N GLY A 123 -48.28 -24.19 0.75
CA GLY A 123 -48.05 -25.25 -0.22
C GLY A 123 -47.84 -26.59 0.49
N VAL A 124 -46.90 -26.60 1.44
CA VAL A 124 -46.57 -27.74 2.31
C VAL A 124 -46.41 -27.25 3.74
N HIS A 125 -47.16 -27.80 4.68
CA HIS A 125 -47.09 -27.51 6.11
C HIS A 125 -46.75 -28.79 6.86
N LEU A 126 -45.66 -28.83 7.63
CA LEU A 126 -45.21 -30.01 8.37
C LEU A 126 -44.82 -29.66 9.82
N GLY A 127 -44.92 -30.62 10.74
CA GLY A 127 -44.49 -30.46 12.14
C GLY A 127 -42.97 -30.48 12.36
N ASP A 128 -42.55 -30.89 13.56
CA ASP A 128 -41.14 -30.93 13.97
C ASP A 128 -40.35 -32.01 13.21
N ALA A 129 -39.04 -31.81 13.06
CA ALA A 129 -38.13 -32.73 12.35
C ALA A 129 -38.53 -33.05 10.90
N ALA A 130 -39.24 -32.11 10.25
CA ALA A 130 -39.72 -32.25 8.90
C ALA A 130 -38.60 -32.33 7.85
N LYS A 131 -38.86 -33.07 6.77
CA LYS A 131 -37.96 -33.12 5.61
C LYS A 131 -38.71 -32.84 4.30
N VAL A 132 -38.33 -31.77 3.62
CA VAL A 132 -38.90 -31.42 2.31
C VAL A 132 -37.83 -31.45 1.23
N SER A 133 -38.14 -32.09 0.10
CA SER A 133 -37.31 -32.09 -1.10
C SER A 133 -38.16 -31.70 -2.31
N ASN A 134 -38.03 -30.46 -2.78
CA ASN A 134 -38.77 -29.94 -3.92
C ASN A 134 -37.87 -29.86 -5.16
N SER A 135 -38.17 -30.66 -6.18
CA SER A 135 -37.64 -30.51 -7.54
C SER A 135 -38.71 -30.10 -8.56
N GLY A 136 -39.98 -30.04 -8.13
CA GLY A 136 -41.12 -29.62 -8.92
C GLY A 136 -41.50 -28.16 -8.68
N THR A 137 -42.80 -27.88 -8.71
CA THR A 137 -43.35 -26.57 -8.41
C THR A 137 -44.23 -26.64 -7.16
N VAL A 138 -44.05 -25.68 -6.25
CA VAL A 138 -44.98 -25.38 -5.17
C VAL A 138 -45.50 -23.97 -5.38
N THR A 139 -46.81 -23.78 -5.30
CA THR A 139 -47.44 -22.46 -5.39
C THR A 139 -48.44 -22.30 -4.27
N ALA A 140 -48.25 -21.32 -3.41
CA ALA A 140 -49.04 -21.14 -2.21
C ALA A 140 -49.71 -19.77 -2.15
N ALA A 141 -50.86 -19.71 -1.48
CA ALA A 141 -51.53 -18.46 -1.15
C ALA A 141 -50.92 -17.78 0.08
N SER A 142 -50.47 -18.54 1.08
CA SER A 142 -49.65 -18.08 2.22
C SER A 142 -48.19 -18.50 2.00
N ASP A 143 -47.64 -19.41 2.80
CA ASP A 143 -46.24 -19.78 2.73
C ASP A 143 -46.01 -20.93 1.74
N GLY A 144 -44.88 -20.91 1.04
CA GLY A 144 -44.52 -21.99 0.10
C GLY A 144 -44.35 -23.31 0.84
N ILE A 145 -43.45 -23.31 1.83
CA ILE A 145 -43.22 -24.40 2.77
C ILE A 145 -43.19 -23.81 4.17
N GLN A 146 -44.01 -24.34 5.08
CA GLN A 146 -43.94 -24.06 6.51
C GLN A 146 -43.53 -25.32 7.28
N THR A 147 -42.60 -25.17 8.22
CA THR A 147 -42.25 -26.21 9.19
C THR A 147 -42.14 -25.63 10.60
N ASP A 148 -42.33 -26.48 11.63
CA ASP A 148 -42.11 -26.10 13.02
C ASP A 148 -40.60 -26.04 13.35
N ASN A 149 -40.11 -26.68 14.41
CA ASN A 149 -38.78 -26.43 14.95
C ASN A 149 -37.65 -26.91 14.00
N THR A 150 -37.25 -28.19 14.08
CA THR A 150 -36.14 -28.71 13.28
C THR A 150 -36.62 -29.08 11.87
N ALA A 151 -35.91 -28.66 10.83
CA ALA A 151 -36.28 -29.00 9.46
C ALA A 151 -35.07 -29.20 8.55
N THR A 152 -35.24 -30.02 7.50
CA THR A 152 -34.31 -30.09 6.37
C THR A 152 -35.06 -29.86 5.07
N ILE A 153 -34.82 -28.72 4.43
CA ILE A 153 -35.56 -28.29 3.23
C ILE A 153 -34.57 -28.15 2.08
N ASN A 154 -34.80 -28.91 1.00
CA ASN A 154 -33.99 -28.86 -0.22
C ASN A 154 -34.87 -28.44 -1.40
N ASN A 155 -34.65 -27.24 -1.93
CA ASN A 155 -35.33 -26.77 -3.12
C ASN A 155 -34.37 -26.72 -4.31
N SER A 156 -34.63 -27.55 -5.32
CA SER A 156 -34.02 -27.44 -6.65
C SER A 156 -35.05 -27.09 -7.73
N GLY A 157 -36.31 -26.93 -7.35
CA GLY A 157 -37.44 -26.60 -8.22
C GLY A 157 -37.83 -25.13 -8.12
N SER A 158 -39.14 -24.87 -8.18
CA SER A 158 -39.72 -23.54 -7.99
C SER A 158 -40.66 -23.54 -6.80
N ILE A 159 -40.55 -22.53 -5.94
CA ILE A 159 -41.50 -22.26 -4.85
C ILE A 159 -41.97 -20.82 -5.01
N ILE A 160 -43.28 -20.63 -5.05
CA ILE A 160 -43.92 -19.32 -5.24
C ILE A 160 -44.94 -19.12 -4.11
N ALA A 161 -44.68 -18.17 -3.22
CA ALA A 161 -45.58 -17.76 -2.14
C ALA A 161 -46.20 -16.40 -2.48
N ASN A 162 -47.53 -16.37 -2.69
CA ASN A 162 -48.23 -15.17 -3.16
C ASN A 162 -48.72 -14.25 -2.02
N GLY A 163 -48.51 -14.64 -0.76
CA GLY A 163 -48.99 -13.88 0.40
C GLY A 163 -48.17 -14.02 1.66
N GLY A 164 -47.10 -14.83 1.64
CA GLY A 164 -46.18 -15.01 2.76
C GLY A 164 -44.79 -15.42 2.26
N ASP A 165 -44.12 -16.22 3.08
CA ASP A 165 -42.72 -16.60 2.91
C ASP A 165 -42.59 -17.73 1.89
N ALA A 166 -41.54 -17.75 1.06
CA ALA A 166 -41.33 -18.93 0.23
C ALA A 166 -40.97 -20.15 1.10
N ILE A 167 -40.20 -19.95 2.18
CA ILE A 167 -39.91 -20.95 3.20
C ILE A 167 -39.97 -20.29 4.57
N LYS A 168 -40.81 -20.81 5.46
CA LYS A 168 -40.86 -20.48 6.89
C LYS A 168 -40.49 -21.70 7.72
N ALA A 169 -39.44 -21.63 8.51
CA ALA A 169 -39.02 -22.71 9.39
C ALA A 169 -38.64 -22.20 10.77
N GLY A 170 -38.81 -23.03 11.80
CA GLY A 170 -38.42 -22.72 13.17
C GLY A 170 -36.92 -22.96 13.42
N ASN A 171 -36.58 -23.25 14.68
CA ASN A 171 -35.18 -23.32 15.11
C ASN A 171 -34.43 -24.55 14.56
N VAL A 172 -33.16 -24.37 14.19
CA VAL A 172 -32.29 -25.44 13.69
C VAL A 172 -32.81 -25.99 12.35
N ALA A 173 -33.14 -25.10 11.42
CA ALA A 173 -33.50 -25.44 10.05
C ALA A 173 -32.27 -25.46 9.11
N ASP A 174 -32.08 -26.57 8.39
CA ASP A 174 -31.12 -26.70 7.29
C ASP A 174 -31.84 -26.47 5.95
N VAL A 175 -31.70 -25.26 5.39
CA VAL A 175 -32.34 -24.86 4.12
C VAL A 175 -31.29 -24.79 3.00
N THR A 176 -31.49 -25.55 1.93
CA THR A 176 -30.68 -25.49 0.71
C THR A 176 -31.54 -25.12 -0.49
N ASN A 177 -31.30 -23.95 -1.05
CA ASN A 177 -31.94 -23.49 -2.29
C ASN A 177 -30.95 -23.49 -3.46
N SER A 178 -31.16 -24.37 -4.43
CA SER A 178 -30.50 -24.34 -5.74
C SER A 178 -31.48 -24.05 -6.89
N GLY A 179 -32.75 -23.82 -6.58
CA GLY A 179 -33.83 -23.53 -7.51
C GLY A 179 -34.24 -22.05 -7.47
N GLY A 180 -35.52 -21.79 -7.70
CA GLY A 180 -36.12 -20.46 -7.56
C GLY A 180 -37.06 -20.38 -6.37
N LEU A 181 -36.93 -19.32 -5.58
CA LEU A 181 -37.88 -18.88 -4.56
C LEU A 181 -38.44 -17.52 -5.00
N THR A 182 -39.76 -17.38 -4.99
CA THR A 182 -40.44 -16.09 -5.15
C THR A 182 -41.41 -15.92 -3.99
N ALA A 183 -41.27 -14.84 -3.23
CA ALA A 183 -42.07 -14.57 -2.04
C ALA A 183 -42.70 -13.17 -2.10
N SER A 184 -43.88 -13.03 -1.49
CA SER A 184 -44.53 -11.72 -1.30
C SER A 184 -44.22 -11.10 0.07
N ASP A 185 -43.55 -11.86 0.92
CA ASP A 185 -42.92 -11.43 2.17
C ASP A 185 -41.43 -11.83 2.12
N ASP A 186 -40.97 -12.76 2.97
CA ASP A 186 -39.57 -13.17 3.01
C ASP A 186 -39.25 -14.37 2.10
N GLY A 187 -38.04 -14.37 1.52
CA GLY A 187 -37.56 -15.50 0.72
C GLY A 187 -37.37 -16.75 1.56
N ILE A 188 -36.68 -16.62 2.69
CA ILE A 188 -36.46 -17.67 3.68
C ILE A 188 -36.52 -17.03 5.07
N GLN A 189 -37.44 -17.48 5.91
CA GLN A 189 -37.47 -17.16 7.34
C GLN A 189 -37.04 -18.38 8.16
N VAL A 190 -36.07 -18.19 9.05
CA VAL A 190 -35.63 -19.20 10.04
C VAL A 190 -35.59 -18.53 11.42
N ASP A 191 -35.95 -19.24 12.49
CA ASP A 191 -35.72 -18.73 13.85
C ASP A 191 -34.21 -18.81 14.20
N ASP A 192 -33.80 -19.53 15.24
CA ASP A 192 -32.40 -19.55 15.69
C ASP A 192 -31.61 -20.77 15.17
N ASP A 193 -30.27 -20.69 15.24
CA ASP A 193 -29.31 -21.81 15.08
C ASP A 193 -29.40 -22.59 13.75
N GLY A 194 -30.00 -21.99 12.72
CA GLY A 194 -30.17 -22.59 11.40
C GLY A 194 -28.96 -22.47 10.47
N LYS A 195 -29.05 -23.16 9.33
CA LYS A 195 -28.09 -23.03 8.23
C LYS A 195 -28.82 -22.86 6.91
N ILE A 196 -28.48 -21.79 6.21
CA ILE A 196 -29.07 -21.45 4.92
C ILE A 196 -27.99 -21.46 3.84
N THR A 197 -28.20 -22.22 2.77
CA THR A 197 -27.32 -22.25 1.60
C THR A 197 -28.11 -21.91 0.35
N ASN A 198 -27.84 -20.75 -0.24
CA ASN A 198 -28.43 -20.33 -1.51
C ASN A 198 -27.39 -20.42 -2.63
N SER A 199 -27.66 -21.24 -3.64
CA SER A 199 -26.96 -21.24 -4.94
C SER A 199 -27.92 -20.97 -6.12
N GLY A 200 -29.20 -20.77 -5.82
CA GLY A 200 -30.25 -20.49 -6.79
C GLY A 200 -30.60 -19.00 -6.83
N THR A 201 -31.88 -18.72 -7.07
CA THR A 201 -32.44 -17.37 -7.03
C THR A 201 -33.43 -17.26 -5.88
N ILE A 202 -33.34 -16.17 -5.12
CA ILE A 202 -34.34 -15.73 -4.17
C ILE A 202 -34.80 -14.34 -4.63
N ASP A 203 -36.10 -14.20 -4.85
CA ASP A 203 -36.78 -12.97 -5.24
C ASP A 203 -37.89 -12.72 -4.22
N ALA A 204 -37.66 -11.79 -3.30
CA ALA A 204 -38.55 -11.55 -2.16
C ALA A 204 -39.01 -10.09 -2.15
N PHE A 205 -40.13 -9.82 -1.50
CA PHE A 205 -40.62 -8.45 -1.39
C PHE A 205 -39.92 -7.72 -0.24
N ASP A 206 -39.98 -8.28 0.98
CA ASP A 206 -39.35 -7.70 2.17
C ASP A 206 -37.89 -8.15 2.27
N ARG A 207 -37.59 -9.29 2.93
CA ARG A 207 -36.21 -9.77 3.09
C ARG A 207 -35.91 -10.99 2.24
N GLY A 208 -34.69 -11.05 1.72
CA GLY A 208 -34.23 -12.25 1.02
C GLY A 208 -34.08 -13.42 1.98
N ILE A 209 -33.48 -13.16 3.14
CA ILE A 209 -33.34 -14.07 4.26
C ILE A 209 -33.60 -13.29 5.55
N ASP A 210 -34.54 -13.75 6.36
CA ASP A 210 -34.81 -13.27 7.73
C ASP A 210 -34.45 -14.37 8.72
N ALA A 211 -33.54 -14.11 9.64
CA ALA A 211 -33.07 -15.15 10.54
C ALA A 211 -32.73 -14.69 11.96
N GLY A 212 -32.94 -15.59 12.92
CA GLY A 212 -32.60 -15.38 14.33
C GLY A 212 -31.11 -15.50 14.65
N ASP A 213 -30.82 -15.78 15.92
CA ASP A 213 -29.47 -15.82 16.46
C ASP A 213 -28.69 -17.05 15.97
N GLY A 214 -27.36 -16.92 15.82
CA GLY A 214 -26.45 -18.05 15.59
C GLY A 214 -26.55 -18.69 14.20
N VAL A 215 -27.28 -18.07 13.28
CA VAL A 215 -27.53 -18.62 11.94
C VAL A 215 -26.30 -18.49 11.03
N THR A 216 -26.02 -19.55 10.26
CA THR A 216 -24.99 -19.54 9.22
C THR A 216 -25.60 -19.42 7.84
N VAL A 217 -25.23 -18.39 7.08
CA VAL A 217 -25.71 -18.16 5.72
C VAL A 217 -24.58 -18.24 4.71
N ILE A 218 -24.76 -19.02 3.66
CA ILE A 218 -23.86 -19.08 2.50
C ILE A 218 -24.64 -18.74 1.24
N ASN A 219 -24.37 -17.58 0.65
CA ASN A 219 -24.94 -17.17 -0.62
C ASN A 219 -23.90 -17.23 -1.75
N SER A 220 -24.14 -18.13 -2.70
CA SER A 220 -23.41 -18.23 -3.97
C SER A 220 -24.31 -17.95 -5.18
N GLY A 221 -25.60 -17.77 -4.94
CA GLY A 221 -26.62 -17.48 -5.95
C GLY A 221 -26.95 -15.98 -6.05
N SER A 222 -28.19 -15.70 -6.39
CA SER A 222 -28.75 -14.34 -6.43
C SER A 222 -29.82 -14.19 -5.36
N ILE A 223 -29.79 -13.05 -4.66
CA ILE A 223 -30.85 -12.59 -3.79
C ILE A 223 -31.23 -11.18 -4.24
N THR A 224 -32.52 -10.97 -4.47
CA THR A 224 -33.09 -9.67 -4.81
C THR A 224 -34.26 -9.38 -3.88
N THR A 225 -34.31 -8.15 -3.36
CA THR A 225 -35.48 -7.65 -2.61
C THR A 225 -36.03 -6.37 -3.22
N ASP A 226 -37.34 -6.15 -3.04
CA ASP A 226 -38.07 -5.01 -3.59
C ASP A 226 -38.40 -3.92 -2.57
N ASP A 227 -38.23 -4.16 -1.26
CA ASP A 227 -38.44 -3.17 -0.19
C ASP A 227 -37.38 -3.26 0.94
N GLY A 228 -37.17 -4.46 1.49
CA GLY A 228 -36.33 -4.66 2.68
C GLY A 228 -34.88 -5.09 2.41
N ASP A 229 -34.28 -5.72 3.41
CA ASP A 229 -32.85 -6.10 3.43
C ASP A 229 -32.59 -7.35 2.58
N GLY A 230 -31.40 -7.44 1.99
CA GLY A 230 -30.99 -8.66 1.29
C GLY A 230 -30.89 -9.85 2.25
N MET A 231 -30.33 -9.62 3.43
CA MET A 231 -30.33 -10.52 4.57
C MET A 231 -30.46 -9.71 5.86
N ASN A 232 -31.32 -10.14 6.78
CA ASN A 232 -31.38 -9.65 8.15
C ASN A 232 -31.20 -10.86 9.07
N VAL A 233 -30.12 -10.87 9.86
CA VAL A 233 -29.80 -11.98 10.78
C VAL A 233 -29.47 -11.41 12.15
N ASN A 234 -29.99 -11.97 13.24
CA ASN A 234 -29.72 -11.43 14.57
C ASN A 234 -28.26 -11.71 15.04
N ASP A 235 -28.06 -11.93 16.34
CA ASP A 235 -26.73 -11.96 16.93
C ASP A 235 -25.94 -13.22 16.51
N ASN A 236 -24.61 -13.13 16.49
CA ASN A 236 -23.68 -14.23 16.22
C ASN A 236 -23.83 -14.85 14.82
N ALA A 237 -24.38 -14.10 13.86
CA ALA A 237 -24.50 -14.51 12.47
C ALA A 237 -23.13 -14.81 11.83
N ILE A 238 -23.06 -15.86 11.01
CA ILE A 238 -21.90 -16.13 10.14
C ILE A 238 -22.36 -16.12 8.69
N ILE A 239 -22.02 -15.06 7.96
CA ILE A 239 -22.50 -14.83 6.60
C ILE A 239 -21.33 -14.85 5.63
N THR A 240 -21.44 -15.65 4.57
CA THR A 240 -20.51 -15.65 3.45
C THR A 240 -21.26 -15.43 2.14
N ASN A 241 -20.96 -14.34 1.45
CA ASN A 241 -21.49 -14.03 0.13
C ASN A 241 -20.41 -14.16 -0.94
N THR A 242 -20.51 -15.16 -1.82
CA THR A 242 -19.75 -15.25 -3.07
C THR A 242 -20.62 -14.94 -4.30
N GLY A 243 -21.93 -14.75 -4.08
CA GLY A 243 -22.93 -14.50 -5.10
C GLY A 243 -23.24 -13.01 -5.30
N THR A 244 -24.49 -12.72 -5.64
CA THR A 244 -25.01 -11.34 -5.74
C THR A 244 -26.16 -11.15 -4.77
N ILE A 245 -26.15 -10.02 -4.08
CA ILE A 245 -27.26 -9.51 -3.28
C ILE A 245 -27.58 -8.10 -3.77
N ASN A 246 -28.84 -7.84 -4.06
CA ASN A 246 -29.33 -6.54 -4.50
C ASN A 246 -30.62 -6.20 -3.75
N SER A 247 -30.55 -5.26 -2.82
CA SER A 247 -31.66 -4.92 -1.92
C SER A 247 -32.08 -3.46 -2.04
N LYS A 248 -33.23 -3.13 -1.45
CA LYS A 248 -33.77 -1.77 -1.35
C LYS A 248 -33.58 -1.10 0.01
N SER A 249 -33.07 -1.84 0.98
CA SER A 249 -32.54 -1.36 2.25
C SER A 249 -31.06 -1.74 2.33
N ASP A 250 -30.62 -2.40 3.39
CA ASP A 250 -29.26 -2.89 3.56
C ASP A 250 -29.04 -4.17 2.74
N ALA A 251 -27.85 -4.38 2.18
CA ALA A 251 -27.59 -5.66 1.51
C ALA A 251 -27.48 -6.80 2.54
N ILE A 252 -26.82 -6.54 3.67
CA ILE A 252 -26.73 -7.44 4.81
C ILE A 252 -26.80 -6.61 6.09
N GLN A 253 -27.76 -6.91 6.95
CA GLN A 253 -27.83 -6.43 8.33
C GLN A 253 -27.57 -7.61 9.29
N THR A 254 -26.72 -7.40 10.30
CA THR A 254 -26.59 -8.32 11.41
C THR A 254 -26.69 -7.66 12.78
N GLY A 255 -27.12 -8.43 13.78
CA GLY A 255 -27.00 -8.04 15.18
C GLY A 255 -25.54 -8.02 15.69
N GLY A 256 -25.37 -8.15 17.00
CA GLY A 256 -24.08 -8.18 17.68
C GLY A 256 -23.30 -9.49 17.45
N ASN A 257 -21.98 -9.38 17.48
CA ASN A 257 -21.00 -10.45 17.22
C ASN A 257 -21.10 -11.11 15.84
N GLY A 258 -21.73 -10.46 14.87
CA GLY A 258 -21.80 -10.93 13.48
C GLY A 258 -20.43 -10.99 12.80
N THR A 259 -20.26 -11.97 11.92
CA THR A 259 -19.13 -12.06 10.98
C THR A 259 -19.66 -12.12 9.56
N VAL A 260 -19.40 -11.07 8.78
CA VAL A 260 -19.81 -10.97 7.38
C VAL A 260 -18.57 -11.01 6.48
N THR A 261 -18.54 -11.96 5.54
CA THR A 261 -17.52 -12.04 4.50
C THR A 261 -18.16 -11.91 3.12
N ASN A 262 -17.79 -10.86 2.39
CA ASN A 262 -18.22 -10.64 1.01
C ASN A 262 -17.06 -10.90 0.04
N ASP A 263 -17.14 -11.98 -0.72
CA ASP A 263 -16.28 -12.27 -1.89
C ASP A 263 -16.99 -11.98 -3.22
N GLY A 264 -18.29 -11.74 -3.18
CA GLY A 264 -19.16 -11.50 -4.33
C GLY A 264 -19.50 -10.03 -4.53
N LYS A 265 -20.75 -9.76 -4.86
CA LYS A 265 -21.28 -8.40 -5.03
C LYS A 265 -22.43 -8.15 -4.05
N LEU A 266 -22.33 -7.05 -3.31
CA LEU A 266 -23.42 -6.47 -2.53
C LEU A 266 -23.86 -5.16 -3.18
N THR A 267 -25.16 -4.93 -3.21
CA THR A 267 -25.76 -3.65 -3.58
C THR A 267 -26.89 -3.38 -2.61
N GLY A 268 -26.66 -2.45 -1.68
CA GLY A 268 -27.68 -1.92 -0.77
C GLY A 268 -28.09 -0.52 -1.22
N ALA A 269 -29.36 -0.17 -1.05
CA ALA A 269 -29.80 1.20 -1.30
C ALA A 269 -29.63 2.10 -0.06
N SER A 270 -29.54 1.50 1.13
CA SER A 270 -28.91 2.10 2.31
C SER A 270 -27.51 1.51 2.43
N ASP A 271 -27.26 0.61 3.38
CA ASP A 271 -25.91 0.17 3.70
C ASP A 271 -25.49 -1.07 2.90
N GLY A 272 -24.20 -1.19 2.61
CA GLY A 272 -23.64 -2.41 2.04
C GLY A 272 -23.61 -3.55 3.05
N ILE A 273 -23.09 -3.27 4.25
CA ILE A 273 -23.11 -4.17 5.40
C ILE A 273 -23.36 -3.33 6.64
N LYS A 274 -24.35 -3.71 7.45
CA LYS A 274 -24.62 -3.10 8.75
C LYS A 274 -24.46 -4.12 9.87
N ILE A 275 -23.70 -3.77 10.91
CA ILE A 275 -23.59 -4.57 12.13
C ILE A 275 -23.99 -3.70 13.32
N GLU A 276 -25.13 -4.00 13.95
CA GLU A 276 -25.72 -3.21 15.04
C GLU A 276 -24.95 -3.29 16.37
N GLY A 277 -23.95 -4.16 16.46
CA GLY A 277 -23.12 -4.33 17.66
C GLY A 277 -21.66 -4.55 17.31
N THR A 278 -20.92 -5.21 18.21
CA THR A 278 -19.53 -5.59 17.92
C THR A 278 -19.49 -6.61 16.78
N GLY A 279 -18.45 -6.64 15.96
CA GLY A 279 -18.42 -7.64 14.88
C GLY A 279 -17.20 -7.59 13.98
N THR A 280 -17.30 -8.32 12.87
CA THR A 280 -16.26 -8.35 11.84
C THR A 280 -16.88 -8.29 10.45
N ALA A 281 -16.45 -7.31 9.66
CA ALA A 281 -16.81 -7.18 8.26
C ALA A 281 -15.56 -7.34 7.37
N ILE A 282 -15.61 -8.26 6.41
CA ILE A 282 -14.52 -8.52 5.46
C ILE A 282 -15.06 -8.40 4.05
N ASN A 283 -14.58 -7.40 3.31
CA ASN A 283 -14.90 -7.22 1.89
C ASN A 283 -13.70 -7.62 1.02
N ASN A 284 -13.80 -8.74 0.32
CA ASN A 284 -12.88 -9.13 -0.75
C ASN A 284 -13.47 -8.88 -2.15
N GLY A 285 -14.79 -8.67 -2.23
CA GLY A 285 -15.54 -8.48 -3.46
C GLY A 285 -15.83 -7.02 -3.75
N THR A 286 -17.08 -6.74 -4.12
CA THR A 286 -17.59 -5.39 -4.40
C THR A 286 -18.77 -5.07 -3.49
N ILE A 287 -18.72 -3.89 -2.89
CA ILE A 287 -19.84 -3.27 -2.19
C ILE A 287 -20.20 -1.98 -2.91
N ILE A 288 -21.49 -1.80 -3.18
CA ILE A 288 -22.07 -0.55 -3.68
C ILE A 288 -23.22 -0.20 -2.73
N ALA A 289 -23.12 0.94 -2.05
CA ALA A 289 -24.11 1.40 -1.09
C ALA A 289 -24.70 2.75 -1.52
N GLY A 290 -25.96 2.97 -1.17
CA GLY A 290 -26.65 4.25 -1.37
C GLY A 290 -26.54 5.17 -0.16
N ASP A 291 -26.14 4.62 0.98
CA ASP A 291 -25.73 5.31 2.20
C ASP A 291 -24.30 4.84 2.52
N ASP A 292 -24.09 4.11 3.63
CA ASP A 292 -22.78 3.63 4.09
C ASP A 292 -22.29 2.35 3.39
N GLY A 293 -21.02 2.31 3.01
CA GLY A 293 -20.41 1.08 2.49
C GLY A 293 -20.43 -0.04 3.54
N ILE A 294 -19.95 0.26 4.75
CA ILE A 294 -20.00 -0.63 5.92
C ILE A 294 -20.29 0.24 7.15
N GLN A 295 -21.40 -0.05 7.85
CA GLN A 295 -21.80 0.58 9.11
C GLN A 295 -21.54 -0.35 10.30
N MET A 296 -20.92 0.17 11.37
CA MET A 296 -20.69 -0.53 12.64
C MET A 296 -21.20 0.29 13.83
N ASP A 297 -22.24 -0.18 14.51
CA ASP A 297 -22.79 0.47 15.71
C ASP A 297 -22.13 -0.03 17.02
N GLY A 298 -21.15 -0.94 16.91
CA GLY A 298 -20.31 -1.35 18.02
C GLY A 298 -18.88 -1.68 17.61
N ALA A 299 -17.95 -1.64 18.57
CA ALA A 299 -16.53 -1.84 18.33
C ALA A 299 -16.25 -3.15 17.55
N GLY A 300 -15.49 -3.06 16.46
CA GLY A 300 -15.22 -4.22 15.64
C GLY A 300 -14.06 -4.05 14.68
N THR A 301 -13.90 -5.04 13.82
CA THR A 301 -12.83 -5.06 12.82
C THR A 301 -13.40 -5.05 11.40
N ILE A 302 -12.97 -4.09 10.60
CA ILE A 302 -13.35 -3.96 9.20
C ILE A 302 -12.11 -4.18 8.36
N THR A 303 -12.18 -5.06 7.37
CA THR A 303 -11.11 -5.29 6.39
C THR A 303 -11.65 -5.17 4.98
N ASN A 304 -11.18 -4.17 4.24
CA ASN A 304 -11.45 -4.02 2.82
C ASN A 304 -10.24 -4.47 1.99
N ASN A 305 -10.35 -5.61 1.33
CA ASN A 305 -9.41 -6.06 0.28
C ASN A 305 -9.95 -5.84 -1.13
N GLY A 306 -11.25 -5.61 -1.26
CA GLY A 306 -11.97 -5.43 -2.52
C GLY A 306 -12.23 -3.95 -2.85
N THR A 307 -13.42 -3.69 -3.39
CA THR A 307 -13.89 -2.33 -3.70
C THR A 307 -15.10 -2.00 -2.85
N ILE A 308 -15.09 -0.81 -2.26
CA ILE A 308 -16.27 -0.18 -1.64
C ILE A 308 -16.56 1.11 -2.40
N THR A 309 -17.82 1.29 -2.78
CA THR A 309 -18.33 2.56 -3.32
C THR A 309 -19.60 2.93 -2.58
N ALA A 310 -19.59 4.06 -1.90
CA ALA A 310 -20.70 4.58 -1.12
C ALA A 310 -21.08 5.98 -1.60
N VAL A 311 -22.33 6.37 -1.36
CA VAL A 311 -22.78 7.75 -1.61
C VAL A 311 -22.47 8.63 -0.40
N ASP A 312 -22.65 8.11 0.81
CA ASP A 312 -22.21 8.75 2.05
C ASP A 312 -20.80 8.24 2.38
N GLU A 313 -20.53 7.75 3.59
CA GLU A 313 -19.24 7.23 4.00
C GLU A 313 -18.98 5.82 3.46
N ALA A 314 -17.74 5.53 3.08
CA ALA A 314 -17.44 4.15 2.67
C ALA A 314 -17.34 3.19 3.87
N ILE A 315 -16.89 3.71 5.01
CA ILE A 315 -16.84 2.98 6.27
C ILE A 315 -17.22 3.96 7.37
N ASN A 316 -18.34 3.72 8.03
CA ASN A 316 -18.77 4.45 9.21
C ASN A 316 -18.72 3.51 10.42
N ALA A 317 -17.77 3.79 11.29
CA ALA A 317 -17.53 3.05 12.52
C ALA A 317 -17.22 4.04 13.64
N ASN A 318 -18.09 5.05 13.76
CA ASN A 318 -18.07 6.09 14.78
C ASN A 318 -18.39 5.53 16.19
N VAL A 319 -17.53 4.61 16.62
CA VAL A 319 -17.58 3.87 17.88
C VAL A 319 -16.17 3.64 18.42
N ASP A 320 -16.04 3.68 19.75
CA ASP A 320 -14.75 3.56 20.41
C ASP A 320 -14.02 2.25 20.07
N GLY A 321 -12.74 2.34 19.71
CA GLY A 321 -11.87 1.19 19.48
C GLY A 321 -12.08 0.47 18.14
N ALA A 322 -12.72 1.11 17.17
CA ALA A 322 -12.86 0.58 15.81
C ALA A 322 -11.49 0.30 15.16
N ARG A 323 -11.39 -0.80 14.41
CA ARG A 323 -10.16 -1.21 13.72
C ARG A 323 -10.42 -1.39 12.24
N VAL A 324 -9.83 -0.52 11.42
CA VAL A 324 -10.09 -0.49 9.96
C VAL A 324 -8.80 -0.81 9.19
N PHE A 325 -8.89 -1.76 8.28
CA PHE A 325 -7.79 -2.16 7.40
C PHE A 325 -8.20 -2.06 5.94
N ASN A 326 -7.77 -0.99 5.25
CA ASN A 326 -7.99 -0.83 3.82
C ASN A 326 -6.77 -1.31 3.02
N ASN A 327 -6.87 -2.47 2.38
CA ASN A 327 -5.91 -2.97 1.40
C ASN A 327 -6.42 -2.83 -0.05
N GLY A 328 -7.71 -2.50 -0.22
CA GLY A 328 -8.41 -2.39 -1.49
C GLY A 328 -8.64 -0.95 -1.95
N SER A 329 -9.76 -0.70 -2.62
CA SER A 329 -10.18 0.62 -3.05
C SER A 329 -11.43 1.07 -2.32
N ILE A 330 -11.42 2.31 -1.85
CA ILE A 330 -12.56 3.02 -1.27
C ILE A 330 -12.87 4.24 -2.13
N THR A 331 -14.16 4.46 -2.40
CA THR A 331 -14.67 5.71 -2.98
C THR A 331 -15.98 6.09 -2.29
N SER A 332 -16.05 7.30 -1.77
CA SER A 332 -17.21 7.83 -1.03
C SER A 332 -17.61 9.21 -1.55
N GLY A 333 -18.84 9.61 -1.25
CA GLY A 333 -19.28 10.99 -1.42
C GLY A 333 -19.02 11.82 -0.17
N ASP A 334 -19.23 11.22 1.01
CA ASP A 334 -18.83 11.77 2.31
C ASP A 334 -17.48 11.15 2.73
N ASP A 335 -17.20 10.97 4.02
CA ASP A 335 -15.91 10.52 4.51
C ASP A 335 -15.46 9.18 3.91
N GLY A 336 -14.15 9.06 3.69
CA GLY A 336 -13.57 7.78 3.29
C GLY A 336 -13.71 6.74 4.40
N ILE A 337 -13.44 7.16 5.64
CA ILE A 337 -13.55 6.37 6.86
C ILE A 337 -13.90 7.34 8.00
N ASN A 338 -15.03 7.15 8.68
CA ASN A 338 -15.40 7.87 9.90
C ASN A 338 -15.26 6.93 11.12
N VAL A 339 -14.47 7.32 12.12
CA VAL A 339 -14.21 6.52 13.34
C VAL A 339 -14.11 7.38 14.59
N ALA A 340 -14.51 6.84 15.75
CA ALA A 340 -14.45 7.57 17.02
C ALA A 340 -13.12 7.41 17.75
N THR A 341 -13.17 7.42 19.09
CA THR A 341 -11.99 7.37 19.96
C THR A 341 -11.25 6.05 19.95
N ASP A 342 -9.96 6.07 20.33
CA ASP A 342 -9.08 4.88 20.40
C ASP A 342 -9.05 4.06 19.09
N ALA A 343 -9.32 4.68 17.94
CA ALA A 343 -9.40 4.00 16.65
C ALA A 343 -8.03 3.59 16.10
N TYR A 344 -8.00 2.55 15.27
CA TYR A 344 -6.79 2.08 14.61
C TYR A 344 -7.05 1.85 13.12
N VAL A 345 -6.54 2.76 12.28
CA VAL A 345 -6.74 2.73 10.84
C VAL A 345 -5.42 2.41 10.12
N VAL A 346 -5.46 1.44 9.21
CA VAL A 346 -4.33 1.13 8.33
C VAL A 346 -4.78 1.18 6.88
N ASN A 347 -4.24 2.13 6.13
CA ASN A 347 -4.44 2.24 4.70
C ASN A 347 -3.21 1.75 3.93
N ARG A 348 -3.34 0.65 3.18
CA ARG A 348 -2.38 0.18 2.18
C ARG A 348 -2.89 0.33 0.75
N GLY A 349 -4.19 0.55 0.59
CA GLY A 349 -4.87 0.70 -0.68
C GLY A 349 -5.05 2.15 -1.09
N SER A 350 -6.19 2.45 -1.70
CA SER A 350 -6.60 3.82 -2.04
C SER A 350 -7.89 4.20 -1.34
N ILE A 351 -7.92 5.39 -0.78
CA ILE A 351 -9.10 6.09 -0.30
C ILE A 351 -9.27 7.33 -1.18
N THR A 352 -10.45 7.51 -1.76
CA THR A 352 -10.76 8.69 -2.59
C THR A 352 -12.13 9.21 -2.25
N VAL A 353 -12.18 10.39 -1.65
CA VAL A 353 -13.42 11.11 -1.35
C VAL A 353 -13.73 12.05 -2.50
N THR A 354 -14.97 12.00 -2.96
CA THR A 354 -15.40 12.74 -4.16
C THR A 354 -16.29 13.93 -3.88
N GLY A 355 -16.95 13.96 -2.72
CA GLY A 355 -17.61 15.16 -2.22
C GLY A 355 -16.70 16.01 -1.36
N ASP A 356 -17.33 16.93 -0.65
CA ASP A 356 -16.69 17.93 0.19
C ASP A 356 -16.61 17.42 1.64
N GLN A 357 -15.78 16.37 1.86
CA GLN A 357 -15.59 15.65 3.13
C GLN A 357 -14.21 15.00 3.26
N ASP A 358 -13.91 14.38 4.41
CA ASP A 358 -12.56 13.98 4.81
C ASP A 358 -12.13 12.61 4.30
N GLY A 359 -10.84 12.48 3.98
CA GLY A 359 -10.27 11.17 3.68
C GLY A 359 -10.45 10.19 4.84
N ILE A 360 -10.21 10.65 6.06
CA ILE A 360 -10.47 9.95 7.32
C ILE A 360 -10.90 11.01 8.35
N ASP A 361 -12.11 10.88 8.88
CA ASP A 361 -12.58 11.59 10.07
C ASP A 361 -12.34 10.71 11.31
N ILE A 362 -11.67 11.26 12.33
CA ILE A 362 -11.25 10.50 13.51
C ILE A 362 -11.19 11.33 14.81
N ASP A 363 -11.92 10.95 15.86
CA ASP A 363 -11.80 11.62 17.18
C ASP A 363 -10.38 11.54 17.74
N ASN A 364 -9.84 10.32 17.83
CA ASN A 364 -8.43 10.07 18.16
C ASN A 364 -8.03 8.63 17.91
N GLY A 365 -6.73 8.43 17.73
CA GLY A 365 -6.17 7.09 17.63
C GLY A 365 -4.89 7.05 16.82
N THR A 366 -4.72 5.97 16.05
CA THR A 366 -3.55 5.80 15.19
C THR A 366 -3.93 5.56 13.73
N VAL A 367 -3.37 6.37 12.83
CA VAL A 367 -3.48 6.18 11.38
C VAL A 367 -2.13 5.77 10.80
N LEU A 368 -2.09 4.65 10.08
CA LEU A 368 -0.92 4.20 9.32
C LEU A 368 -1.24 4.22 7.82
N ASN A 369 -0.70 5.20 7.11
CA ASN A 369 -0.87 5.31 5.67
C ASN A 369 0.37 4.80 4.92
N TYR A 370 0.23 3.70 4.18
CA TYR A 370 1.19 3.21 3.19
C TYR A 370 0.71 3.45 1.76
N GLY A 371 -0.57 3.75 1.57
CA GLY A 371 -1.21 3.91 0.28
C GLY A 371 -1.50 5.37 -0.06
N THR A 372 -2.64 5.60 -0.71
CA THR A 372 -3.11 6.95 -1.05
C THR A 372 -4.37 7.28 -0.25
N ILE A 373 -4.38 8.46 0.34
CA ILE A 373 -5.58 9.13 0.86
C ILE A 373 -5.73 10.42 0.07
N LEU A 374 -6.87 10.59 -0.59
CA LEU A 374 -7.17 11.75 -1.43
C LEU A 374 -8.59 12.23 -1.14
N SER A 375 -8.72 13.31 -0.39
CA SER A 375 -9.91 14.14 -0.45
C SER A 375 -9.78 15.14 -1.60
N LYS A 376 -10.81 15.20 -2.45
CA LYS A 376 -10.87 16.09 -3.61
C LYS A 376 -11.64 17.38 -3.33
N GLY A 377 -12.40 17.40 -2.25
CA GLY A 377 -13.24 18.51 -1.81
C GLY A 377 -12.45 19.67 -1.23
N SER A 378 -13.11 20.45 -0.38
CA SER A 378 -12.52 21.52 0.43
C SER A 378 -12.07 21.08 1.82
N GLU A 379 -12.12 19.79 2.09
CA GLU A 379 -11.89 19.13 3.37
C GLU A 379 -10.62 18.28 3.28
N ASP A 380 -10.29 17.59 4.36
CA ASP A 380 -8.93 17.25 4.69
C ASP A 380 -8.60 15.79 4.35
N GLY A 381 -7.30 15.50 4.31
CA GLY A 381 -6.83 14.13 4.12
C GLY A 381 -7.14 13.28 5.34
N ILE A 382 -6.85 13.82 6.52
CA ILE A 382 -7.20 13.28 7.83
C ILE A 382 -7.63 14.49 8.67
N ASP A 383 -8.82 14.44 9.25
CA ASP A 383 -9.28 15.39 10.26
C ASP A 383 -9.32 14.73 11.65
N PHE A 384 -8.92 15.46 12.68
CA PHE A 384 -8.98 15.03 14.06
C PHE A 384 -10.00 15.84 14.83
N ASP A 385 -11.03 15.15 15.30
CA ASP A 385 -12.15 15.73 16.03
C ASP A 385 -11.75 16.21 17.43
N ILE A 386 -12.51 17.16 18.00
CA ILE A 386 -12.13 17.84 19.25
C ILE A 386 -11.99 16.85 20.43
N THR A 387 -10.77 16.68 20.92
CA THR A 387 -10.44 15.81 22.05
C THR A 387 -9.37 16.39 22.98
N THR A 388 -9.02 15.60 24.00
CA THR A 388 -7.81 15.78 24.84
C THR A 388 -6.90 14.56 24.80
N ALA A 389 -7.33 13.50 24.09
CA ALA A 389 -6.56 12.30 23.88
C ALA A 389 -5.52 12.54 22.77
N ALA A 390 -4.38 11.86 22.86
CA ALA A 390 -3.32 12.00 21.87
C ALA A 390 -3.55 11.10 20.67
N SER A 391 -3.23 11.58 19.45
CA SER A 391 -3.25 10.76 18.24
C SER A 391 -1.88 10.64 17.59
N THR A 392 -1.76 9.68 16.68
CA THR A 392 -0.52 9.45 15.94
C THR A 392 -0.78 9.10 14.49
N VAL A 393 -0.07 9.77 13.58
CA VAL A 393 -0.07 9.47 12.14
C VAL A 393 1.31 8.96 11.73
N TYR A 394 1.35 7.81 11.04
CA TYR A 394 2.53 7.35 10.31
C TYR A 394 2.21 7.39 8.82
N ASN A 395 2.82 8.32 8.09
CA ASN A 395 2.68 8.42 6.65
C ASN A 395 3.93 7.92 5.93
N TYR A 396 3.78 6.81 5.21
CA TYR A 396 4.74 6.28 4.24
C TYR A 396 4.25 6.44 2.80
N GLY A 397 2.98 6.81 2.62
CA GLY A 397 2.32 6.97 1.32
C GLY A 397 2.08 8.44 0.97
N SER A 398 0.92 8.72 0.36
CA SER A 398 0.48 10.09 0.04
C SER A 398 -0.82 10.41 0.77
N ILE A 399 -0.89 11.60 1.35
CA ILE A 399 -2.10 12.17 1.95
C ILE A 399 -2.33 13.55 1.32
N THR A 400 -3.55 13.79 0.83
CA THR A 400 -3.92 15.02 0.13
C THR A 400 -5.35 15.40 0.48
N GLY A 401 -5.53 16.65 0.87
CA GLY A 401 -6.83 17.31 1.12
C GLY A 401 -6.64 18.83 1.07
N ALA A 402 -7.59 19.62 1.55
CA ALA A 402 -7.38 21.06 1.78
C ALA A 402 -6.20 21.26 2.74
N HIS A 403 -6.19 20.51 3.83
CA HIS A 403 -5.04 20.11 4.62
C HIS A 403 -4.76 18.63 4.38
N ALA A 404 -3.50 18.22 4.49
CA ALA A 404 -3.21 16.78 4.50
C ALA A 404 -3.56 16.17 5.85
N ILE A 405 -3.31 16.92 6.93
CA ILE A 405 -3.68 16.57 8.30
C ILE A 405 -4.16 17.86 8.96
N GLU A 406 -5.39 17.84 9.46
CA GLU A 406 -6.03 18.91 10.23
C GLU A 406 -6.34 18.40 11.64
N THR A 407 -6.52 19.35 12.55
CA THR A 407 -7.15 19.13 13.85
C THR A 407 -8.19 20.20 14.04
N ASP A 408 -9.35 19.80 14.52
CA ASP A 408 -10.48 20.69 14.66
C ASP A 408 -10.22 21.79 15.72
N PRO A 409 -10.75 23.03 15.55
CA PRO A 409 -10.41 24.13 16.44
C PRO A 409 -10.76 23.84 17.90
N ALA A 410 -9.74 23.93 18.78
CA ALA A 410 -9.80 23.63 20.21
C ALA A 410 -9.58 22.17 20.62
N ASP A 411 -9.16 21.32 19.67
CA ASP A 411 -8.45 20.09 20.03
C ASP A 411 -7.23 20.41 20.90
N GLN A 412 -7.16 19.75 22.06
CA GLN A 412 -6.07 19.84 23.03
C GLN A 412 -5.30 18.52 23.11
N GLY A 413 -5.62 17.55 22.26
CA GLY A 413 -4.90 16.31 22.11
C GLY A 413 -3.50 16.57 21.59
N ALA A 414 -2.50 15.87 22.12
CA ALA A 414 -1.15 15.95 21.55
C ALA A 414 -1.08 15.10 20.29
N GLN A 415 -0.72 15.70 19.17
CA GLN A 415 -0.63 15.05 17.87
C GLN A 415 0.81 14.72 17.51
N THR A 416 1.05 13.46 17.16
CA THR A 416 2.38 13.03 16.67
C THR A 416 2.30 12.56 15.22
N VAL A 417 2.94 13.29 14.32
CA VAL A 417 3.02 12.94 12.90
C VAL A 417 4.43 12.49 12.54
N TYR A 418 4.57 11.25 12.08
CA TYR A 418 5.78 10.74 11.44
C TYR A 418 5.58 10.70 9.92
N ASN A 419 6.24 11.60 9.20
CA ASN A 419 6.19 11.63 7.76
C ASN A 419 7.47 11.04 7.14
N TYR A 420 7.27 10.03 6.30
CA TYR A 420 8.25 9.40 5.40
C TYR A 420 7.78 9.44 3.94
N GLY A 421 6.57 9.96 3.69
CA GLY A 421 5.95 10.08 2.38
C GLY A 421 5.58 11.54 2.06
N THR A 422 4.46 11.74 1.38
CA THR A 422 4.00 13.06 0.91
C THR A 422 2.76 13.52 1.66
N LEU A 423 2.79 14.77 2.12
CA LEU A 423 1.64 15.51 2.65
C LEU A 423 1.39 16.73 1.74
N VAL A 424 0.19 16.87 1.19
CA VAL A 424 -0.18 17.99 0.30
C VAL A 424 -1.42 18.70 0.84
N GLY A 425 -1.27 19.99 1.15
CA GLY A 425 -2.36 20.89 1.50
C GLY A 425 -2.79 21.75 0.34
N THR A 426 -3.85 21.35 -0.35
CA THR A 426 -4.35 22.08 -1.53
C THR A 426 -4.97 23.44 -1.18
N GLY A 427 -5.38 23.63 0.09
CA GLY A 427 -5.85 24.90 0.66
C GLY A 427 -4.72 25.87 1.03
N GLY A 428 -3.45 25.44 0.93
CA GLY A 428 -2.26 26.23 1.20
C GLY A 428 -1.57 25.92 2.53
N THR A 429 -2.30 25.36 3.50
CA THR A 429 -1.75 24.75 4.72
C THR A 429 -1.81 23.23 4.55
N ALA A 430 -0.69 22.53 4.77
CA ALA A 430 -0.62 21.08 4.64
C ALA A 430 -0.82 20.35 5.97
N VAL A 431 -0.39 20.95 7.07
CA VAL A 431 -0.45 20.33 8.39
C VAL A 431 -0.90 21.39 9.39
N ASN A 432 -1.94 21.10 10.15
CA ASN A 432 -2.38 21.87 11.32
C ASN A 432 -2.56 20.91 12.50
N LEU A 433 -1.95 21.23 13.66
CA LEU A 433 -1.90 20.31 14.81
C LEU A 433 -2.62 20.83 16.07
N GLY A 434 -3.18 22.04 16.04
CA GLY A 434 -4.15 22.46 17.07
C GLY A 434 -3.52 23.05 18.34
N GLN A 435 -4.01 22.66 19.53
CA GLN A 435 -3.58 23.25 20.82
C GLN A 435 -2.77 22.29 21.71
N GLY A 436 -2.42 21.12 21.20
CA GLY A 436 -1.68 20.08 21.91
C GLY A 436 -0.20 20.42 22.12
N ASP A 437 0.54 19.53 22.80
CA ASP A 437 2.00 19.56 22.74
C ASP A 437 2.43 18.67 21.56
N ASP A 438 2.54 19.25 20.37
CA ASP A 438 2.55 18.48 19.13
C ASP A 438 3.96 18.13 18.66
N ARG A 439 4.05 17.07 17.85
CA ARG A 439 5.32 16.57 17.33
C ARG A 439 5.24 16.18 15.86
N LEU A 440 5.95 16.92 15.02
CA LEU A 440 6.17 16.59 13.61
C LEU A 440 7.59 16.02 13.42
N VAL A 441 7.67 14.78 12.95
CA VAL A 441 8.93 14.07 12.67
C VAL A 441 9.04 13.78 11.18
N LEU A 442 10.09 14.28 10.55
CA LEU A 442 10.35 14.14 9.13
C LEU A 442 11.53 13.21 8.89
N GLY A 443 11.26 12.07 8.25
CA GLY A 443 12.28 11.12 7.82
C GLY A 443 12.70 11.30 6.36
N ARG A 444 13.55 10.37 5.90
CA ARG A 444 13.98 10.29 4.50
C ARG A 444 12.78 10.08 3.58
N GLY A 445 12.71 10.90 2.53
CA GLY A 445 11.60 10.88 1.57
C GLY A 445 10.41 11.78 1.94
N SER A 446 10.39 12.36 3.14
CA SER A 446 9.32 13.27 3.57
C SER A 446 9.20 14.50 2.68
N ILE A 447 8.03 14.71 2.08
CA ILE A 447 7.64 15.90 1.34
C ILE A 447 6.42 16.53 2.04
N ILE A 448 6.46 17.84 2.25
CA ILE A 448 5.32 18.64 2.71
C ILE A 448 5.14 19.77 1.70
N ASP A 449 3.98 19.82 1.05
CA ASP A 449 3.59 20.88 0.11
C ASP A 449 2.44 21.69 0.71
N GLY A 450 2.82 22.78 1.39
CA GLY A 450 1.93 23.70 2.10
C GLY A 450 2.59 24.28 3.35
N LEU A 451 1.89 25.19 4.04
CA LEU A 451 2.29 25.69 5.36
C LEU A 451 2.13 24.63 6.44
N ILE A 452 2.91 24.76 7.50
CA ILE A 452 2.78 23.98 8.73
C ILE A 452 2.30 24.93 9.83
N GLU A 453 1.14 24.62 10.39
CA GLU A 453 0.59 25.26 11.57
C GLU A 453 0.81 24.32 12.75
N MET A 454 1.80 24.64 13.59
CA MET A 454 2.03 23.88 14.83
C MET A 454 1.02 24.25 15.91
N GLY A 455 0.42 25.43 15.81
CA GLY A 455 -0.65 25.85 16.68
C GLY A 455 -0.16 26.44 18.01
N THR A 456 -0.77 26.03 19.12
CA THR A 456 -0.36 26.47 20.46
C THR A 456 0.07 25.29 21.29
N GLY A 457 1.12 25.42 22.08
CA GLY A 457 1.56 24.32 22.93
C GLY A 457 3.05 24.44 23.18
N THR A 458 3.68 23.30 23.48
CA THR A 458 5.12 23.15 23.36
C THR A 458 5.42 22.22 22.20
N ASP A 459 5.47 22.80 21.00
CA ASP A 459 5.49 22.07 19.76
C ASP A 459 6.91 21.76 19.30
N ARG A 460 7.04 20.61 18.64
CA ARG A 460 8.33 20.07 18.27
C ARG A 460 8.40 19.61 16.82
N VAL A 461 9.42 20.08 16.12
CA VAL A 461 9.80 19.60 14.79
C VAL A 461 11.14 18.87 14.86
N GLU A 462 11.19 17.64 14.36
CA GLU A 462 12.40 16.83 14.27
C GLU A 462 12.65 16.40 12.81
N VAL A 463 13.78 16.80 12.23
CA VAL A 463 14.24 16.32 10.92
C VAL A 463 15.36 15.31 11.12
N LEU A 464 15.12 14.07 10.72
CA LEU A 464 15.98 12.91 11.03
C LEU A 464 17.10 12.69 10.02
N ASP A 465 17.08 13.37 8.87
CA ASP A 465 18.13 13.32 7.85
C ASP A 465 18.72 14.72 7.55
N GLN A 466 19.67 14.76 6.63
CA GLN A 466 20.36 15.98 6.20
C GLN A 466 19.91 16.46 4.80
N ALA A 467 18.89 15.84 4.20
CA ALA A 467 18.47 16.19 2.85
C ALA A 467 17.95 17.63 2.84
N ALA A 468 18.43 18.42 1.88
CA ALA A 468 18.10 19.83 1.80
C ALA A 468 16.58 20.01 1.61
N ARG A 469 15.98 20.88 2.43
CA ARG A 469 14.54 21.16 2.37
C ARG A 469 14.21 22.52 2.98
N THR A 470 13.11 23.08 2.52
CA THR A 470 12.50 24.31 3.07
C THR A 470 11.15 23.97 3.67
N LEU A 471 10.97 24.25 4.96
CA LEU A 471 9.69 24.12 5.66
C LEU A 471 9.20 25.51 6.07
N ARG A 472 7.92 25.78 5.79
CA ARG A 472 7.31 27.09 6.05
C ARG A 472 6.26 26.94 7.12
N PHE A 473 6.32 27.81 8.11
CA PHE A 473 5.46 27.78 9.27
C PHE A 473 4.53 29.00 9.26
N GLY A 474 3.25 28.79 9.56
CA GLY A 474 2.34 29.87 9.89
C GLY A 474 2.35 30.20 11.39
N SER A 475 2.62 29.19 12.21
CA SER A 475 2.88 29.26 13.65
C SER A 475 4.21 28.58 13.97
N ASP A 476 5.05 29.28 14.72
CA ASP A 476 6.44 28.90 14.98
C ASP A 476 6.51 27.75 16.00
N PRO A 477 7.26 26.65 15.76
CA PRO A 477 7.50 25.62 16.78
C PRO A 477 8.43 26.12 17.91
N GLU A 478 8.17 25.67 19.14
CA GLU A 478 9.02 25.95 20.30
C GLU A 478 10.35 25.20 20.28
N VAL A 479 10.36 23.99 19.71
CA VAL A 479 11.54 23.11 19.70
C VAL A 479 11.83 22.57 18.31
N ILE A 480 12.97 22.95 17.74
CA ILE A 480 13.47 22.41 16.48
C ILE A 480 14.69 21.52 16.74
N ARG A 481 14.72 20.34 16.11
CA ARG A 481 15.88 19.44 16.07
C ARG A 481 16.14 19.00 14.64
N THR A 482 17.37 19.12 14.18
CA THR A 482 17.79 18.68 12.85
C THR A 482 19.02 17.78 12.98
N ALA A 483 19.14 16.77 12.11
CA ALA A 483 20.33 15.94 12.03
C ALA A 483 21.51 16.69 11.40
N GLY A 484 21.24 17.59 10.45
CA GLY A 484 22.22 18.42 9.75
C GLY A 484 22.19 19.90 10.14
N PRO A 485 23.07 20.72 9.54
CA PRO A 485 23.05 22.16 9.70
C PRO A 485 21.71 22.74 9.22
N SER A 486 21.28 23.81 9.89
CA SER A 486 19.99 24.43 9.61
C SER A 486 19.98 25.92 9.92
N ILE A 487 19.02 26.64 9.33
CA ILE A 487 18.64 28.00 9.71
C ILE A 487 17.14 28.03 9.96
N TYR A 488 16.74 28.55 11.10
CA TYR A 488 15.36 28.93 11.36
C TYR A 488 15.25 30.46 11.47
N ALA A 489 14.55 31.09 10.53
CA ALA A 489 14.32 32.52 10.50
C ALA A 489 13.07 32.83 9.67
N GLN A 490 12.37 33.93 9.99
CA GLN A 490 11.17 34.36 9.26
C GLN A 490 10.14 33.23 9.10
N SER A 491 9.89 32.49 10.18
CA SER A 491 8.97 31.34 10.21
C SER A 491 9.27 30.29 9.13
N THR A 492 10.55 30.12 8.77
CA THR A 492 11.00 29.17 7.76
C THR A 492 12.21 28.42 8.30
N LEU A 493 12.16 27.08 8.25
CA LEU A 493 13.30 26.20 8.52
C LEU A 493 13.94 25.77 7.20
N LEU A 494 15.22 26.05 7.06
CA LEU A 494 16.07 25.54 6.01
C LEU A 494 16.95 24.44 6.60
N VAL A 495 16.81 23.22 6.12
CA VAL A 495 17.77 22.14 6.40
C VAL A 495 18.74 22.09 5.23
N ILE A 496 20.02 21.97 5.53
CA ILE A 496 21.10 22.15 4.57
C ILE A 496 21.84 20.82 4.45
N ASP A 497 22.04 20.36 3.21
CA ASP A 497 22.92 19.23 2.90
C ASP A 497 24.35 19.74 2.62
N PRO A 498 25.35 19.41 3.45
CA PRO A 498 26.75 19.79 3.22
C PRO A 498 27.42 19.08 2.04
N ALA A 499 26.92 17.90 1.61
CA ALA A 499 27.55 17.08 0.59
C ALA A 499 27.63 17.80 -0.78
N PRO A 500 26.53 18.27 -1.39
CA PRO A 500 26.61 18.98 -2.67
C PRO A 500 27.43 20.26 -2.59
N LEU A 501 27.47 20.92 -1.43
CA LEU A 501 28.19 22.17 -1.23
C LEU A 501 29.72 21.99 -1.12
N SER A 502 30.17 20.80 -0.72
CA SER A 502 31.59 20.46 -0.50
C SER A 502 32.18 19.56 -1.59
N ALA A 503 31.37 18.92 -2.44
CA ALA A 503 31.87 18.06 -3.53
C ALA A 503 32.85 18.77 -4.48
N GLY A 504 32.67 20.07 -4.70
CA GLY A 504 33.60 20.90 -5.49
C GLY A 504 35.02 20.95 -4.94
N ASP A 505 35.21 20.73 -3.65
CA ASP A 505 36.52 20.75 -2.98
C ASP A 505 37.35 19.54 -3.38
N ARG A 506 36.68 18.39 -3.46
CA ARG A 506 37.32 17.15 -3.87
C ARG A 506 37.63 17.14 -5.37
N LEU A 507 36.72 17.65 -6.21
CA LEU A 507 36.96 17.82 -7.67
C LEU A 507 38.16 18.75 -7.95
N MET A 508 38.31 19.83 -7.18
CA MET A 508 39.50 20.66 -7.24
C MET A 508 40.77 19.83 -6.98
N LEU A 509 40.79 19.02 -5.92
CA LEU A 509 41.95 18.20 -5.57
C LEU A 509 42.31 17.22 -6.69
N ASP A 510 41.33 16.51 -7.24
CA ASP A 510 41.52 15.59 -8.36
C ASP A 510 42.02 16.28 -9.62
N THR A 511 41.48 17.47 -9.91
CA THR A 511 41.95 18.32 -11.01
C THR A 511 43.40 18.74 -10.82
N GLY A 512 43.75 19.27 -9.65
CA GLY A 512 45.11 19.72 -9.35
C GLY A 512 46.13 18.57 -9.36
N MET A 513 45.77 17.42 -8.78
CA MET A 513 46.56 16.20 -8.83
C MET A 513 46.84 15.74 -10.26
N THR A 514 45.80 15.69 -11.10
CA THR A 514 45.90 15.21 -12.49
C THR A 514 46.74 16.15 -13.33
N LEU A 515 46.52 17.47 -13.23
CA LEU A 515 47.31 18.47 -13.96
C LEU A 515 48.77 18.49 -13.50
N GLY A 516 49.01 18.45 -12.18
CA GLY A 516 50.34 18.40 -11.60
C GLY A 516 51.12 17.16 -12.03
N HIS A 517 50.49 15.98 -11.93
CA HIS A 517 51.05 14.70 -12.37
C HIS A 517 51.39 14.70 -13.87
N ALA A 518 50.45 15.16 -14.72
CA ALA A 518 50.68 15.28 -16.15
C ALA A 518 51.87 16.21 -16.43
N ALA A 519 51.90 17.40 -15.81
CA ALA A 519 52.97 18.37 -15.97
C ALA A 519 54.36 17.85 -15.53
N VAL A 520 54.49 16.97 -14.54
CA VAL A 520 55.82 16.46 -14.13
C VAL A 520 56.24 15.17 -14.84
N THR A 521 55.32 14.52 -15.56
CA THR A 521 55.57 13.25 -16.26
C THR A 521 55.70 13.37 -17.78
N GLN A 522 55.22 14.45 -18.40
CA GLN A 522 55.45 14.71 -19.83
C GLN A 522 56.94 14.84 -20.16
N ASP A 523 57.33 14.43 -21.37
CA ASP A 523 58.70 14.60 -21.86
C ASP A 523 59.18 16.06 -21.83
N MET A 524 60.45 16.26 -21.48
CA MET A 524 61.10 17.56 -21.33
C MET A 524 62.03 17.90 -22.50
N GLY A 525 61.99 17.11 -23.58
CA GLY A 525 62.72 17.46 -24.79
C GLY A 525 62.25 18.79 -25.39
N LEU A 526 63.15 19.45 -26.12
CA LEU A 526 62.91 20.78 -26.71
C LEU A 526 61.71 20.78 -27.66
N GLY A 527 60.99 21.89 -27.69
CA GLY A 527 59.91 22.14 -28.65
C GLY A 527 58.53 22.25 -27.99
N VAL A 528 57.50 22.16 -28.83
CA VAL A 528 56.09 22.30 -28.43
C VAL A 528 55.50 20.93 -28.22
N TRP A 529 54.65 20.78 -27.20
CA TRP A 529 53.92 19.56 -26.92
C TRP A 529 52.45 19.85 -26.65
N ILE A 530 51.62 18.84 -26.93
CA ILE A 530 50.21 18.80 -26.57
C ILE A 530 49.95 17.51 -25.81
N ASN A 531 49.06 17.54 -24.84
CA ASN A 531 48.61 16.36 -24.08
C ASN A 531 47.10 16.40 -23.90
N GLY A 532 46.42 15.33 -24.29
CA GLY A 532 45.07 15.02 -23.83
C GLY A 532 45.16 14.18 -22.56
N LEU A 533 44.32 14.51 -21.59
CA LEU A 533 44.24 13.82 -20.31
C LEU A 533 42.78 13.48 -20.00
N GLY A 534 42.58 12.35 -19.33
CA GLY A 534 41.30 12.00 -18.76
C GLY A 534 41.45 11.08 -17.55
N SER A 535 40.52 11.20 -16.62
CA SER A 535 40.41 10.30 -15.47
C SER A 535 38.96 10.06 -15.10
N SER A 536 38.71 8.94 -14.43
CA SER A 536 37.46 8.70 -13.73
C SER A 536 37.76 8.19 -12.32
N THR A 537 36.97 8.63 -11.36
CA THR A 537 37.12 8.29 -9.93
C THR A 537 35.75 7.95 -9.36
N SER A 538 35.72 6.96 -8.49
CA SER A 538 34.56 6.69 -7.62
C SER A 538 35.02 6.88 -6.19
N THR A 539 34.28 7.66 -5.41
CA THR A 539 34.61 7.91 -4.01
C THR A 539 33.37 7.68 -3.16
N GLU A 540 33.50 6.85 -2.13
CA GLU A 540 32.52 6.73 -1.07
C GLU A 540 32.83 7.79 -0.01
N GLY A 541 31.82 8.50 0.48
CA GLY A 541 31.96 9.43 1.61
C GLY A 541 31.27 8.93 2.86
N SER A 542 31.47 9.64 3.97
CA SER A 542 30.71 9.40 5.20
C SER A 542 29.20 9.58 4.98
N ASP A 543 28.37 8.89 5.76
CA ASP A 543 26.90 9.01 5.73
C ASP A 543 26.26 8.76 4.34
N ASP A 544 26.80 7.80 3.57
CA ASP A 544 26.34 7.41 2.23
C ASP A 544 26.49 8.54 1.15
N ALA A 545 27.29 9.57 1.41
CA ALA A 545 27.60 10.65 0.47
C ALA A 545 28.70 10.23 -0.53
N GLY A 546 28.38 9.36 -1.49
CA GLY A 546 29.30 8.98 -2.57
C GLY A 546 29.16 9.85 -3.83
N TYR A 547 30.20 9.88 -4.65
CA TYR A 547 30.14 10.46 -6.01
C TYR A 547 31.00 9.68 -7.01
N ASP A 548 30.53 9.69 -8.25
CA ASP A 548 31.30 9.24 -9.41
C ASP A 548 31.69 10.47 -10.23
N ALA A 549 32.99 10.64 -10.52
CA ALA A 549 33.46 11.76 -11.32
C ALA A 549 34.28 11.37 -12.54
N GLY A 550 34.23 12.22 -13.55
CA GLY A 550 34.99 12.14 -14.78
C GLY A 550 35.66 13.46 -15.14
N LEU A 551 36.98 13.44 -15.22
CA LEU A 551 37.78 14.57 -15.67
C LEU A 551 38.24 14.36 -17.11
N GLY A 552 38.12 15.41 -17.93
CA GLY A 552 38.70 15.51 -19.25
C GLY A 552 39.43 16.84 -19.45
N GLY A 553 40.55 16.83 -20.18
CA GLY A 553 41.28 18.07 -20.43
C GLY A 553 42.33 18.01 -21.52
N VAL A 554 42.87 19.19 -21.82
CA VAL A 554 43.98 19.38 -22.74
C VAL A 554 45.03 20.28 -22.12
N MET A 555 46.30 19.94 -22.33
CA MET A 555 47.45 20.76 -21.99
C MET A 555 48.28 21.02 -23.23
N VAL A 556 48.76 22.24 -23.38
CA VAL A 556 49.76 22.61 -24.37
C VAL A 556 50.94 23.22 -23.67
N GLY A 557 52.14 22.95 -24.15
CA GLY A 557 53.33 23.53 -23.55
C GLY A 557 54.50 23.63 -24.49
N TRP A 558 55.51 24.32 -24.01
CA TRP A 558 56.75 24.54 -24.72
C TRP A 558 57.92 24.38 -23.77
N ASN A 559 58.94 23.64 -24.21
CA ASN A 559 60.13 23.34 -23.44
C ASN A 559 61.39 23.91 -24.11
N SER A 560 62.31 24.38 -23.28
CA SER A 560 63.61 24.95 -23.63
C SER A 560 64.69 24.55 -22.61
N GLY A 561 65.91 25.07 -22.77
CA GLY A 561 67.02 24.86 -21.85
C GLY A 561 68.06 23.86 -22.34
N GLY A 562 68.97 23.45 -21.45
CA GLY A 562 70.11 22.56 -21.74
C GLY A 562 69.93 21.15 -21.15
N ASP A 563 70.88 20.25 -21.39
CA ASP A 563 70.77 18.85 -20.96
C ASP A 563 70.79 18.68 -19.43
N ALA A 564 71.46 19.59 -18.71
CA ALA A 564 71.49 19.57 -17.24
C ALA A 564 70.21 20.15 -16.61
N LEU A 565 69.58 21.13 -17.27
CA LEU A 565 68.37 21.81 -16.79
C LEU A 565 67.48 22.17 -17.98
N ARG A 566 66.34 21.49 -18.07
CA ARG A 566 65.24 21.83 -18.98
C ARG A 566 64.18 22.59 -18.21
N TRP A 567 63.51 23.52 -18.88
CA TRP A 567 62.39 24.28 -18.32
C TRP A 567 61.34 24.53 -19.39
N GLY A 568 60.13 24.84 -18.98
CA GLY A 568 59.04 25.07 -19.92
C GLY A 568 57.86 25.82 -19.31
N LEU A 569 56.99 26.25 -20.21
CA LEU A 569 55.69 26.84 -19.91
C LEU A 569 54.60 25.88 -20.38
N TRP A 570 53.49 25.87 -19.68
CA TRP A 570 52.30 25.13 -20.10
C TRP A 570 51.02 25.88 -19.76
N LEU A 571 49.98 25.58 -20.52
CA LEU A 571 48.62 26.07 -20.38
C LEU A 571 47.67 24.86 -20.49
N SER A 572 46.66 24.79 -19.64
CA SER A 572 45.65 23.75 -19.66
C SER A 572 44.24 24.30 -19.58
N TRP A 573 43.32 23.52 -20.11
CA TRP A 573 41.90 23.61 -19.81
C TRP A 573 41.40 22.21 -19.43
N SER A 574 40.66 22.10 -18.34
CA SER A 574 40.04 20.87 -17.88
C SER A 574 38.61 21.10 -17.39
N ARG A 575 37.82 20.04 -17.46
CA ARG A 575 36.48 19.92 -16.91
C ARG A 575 36.39 18.60 -16.15
N ASP A 576 35.80 18.66 -14.97
CA ASP A 576 35.53 17.53 -14.08
C ASP A 576 34.05 17.57 -13.73
N ASP A 577 33.34 16.48 -13.93
CA ASP A 577 31.89 16.36 -13.72
C ASP A 577 31.66 15.24 -12.71
N ALA A 578 30.90 15.52 -11.63
CA ALA A 578 30.55 14.56 -10.58
C ALA A 578 29.03 14.39 -10.45
N ASP A 579 28.59 13.13 -10.40
CA ASP A 579 27.20 12.74 -10.11
C ASP A 579 27.11 12.32 -8.63
N LEU A 580 26.21 12.94 -7.85
CA LEU A 580 26.09 12.71 -6.41
C LEU A 580 25.01 11.66 -6.07
N ASN A 581 25.26 10.84 -5.03
CA ASN A 581 24.33 9.78 -4.61
C ASN A 581 23.21 10.24 -3.63
N HIS A 582 23.38 11.38 -2.93
CA HIS A 582 22.53 11.79 -1.80
C HIS A 582 21.42 12.80 -2.16
N GLU A 583 21.65 13.57 -3.22
CA GLU A 583 20.69 14.47 -3.86
C GLU A 583 20.84 14.27 -5.37
N ALA A 584 19.76 14.33 -6.15
CA ALA A 584 19.82 14.29 -7.60
C ALA A 584 20.43 15.60 -8.12
N GLY A 585 21.74 15.76 -7.96
CA GLY A 585 22.49 16.94 -8.33
C GLY A 585 23.89 16.62 -8.83
N ASP A 586 24.33 17.44 -9.78
CA ASP A 586 25.60 17.28 -10.48
C ASP A 586 26.50 18.46 -10.13
N VAL A 587 27.80 18.19 -9.93
CA VAL A 587 28.80 19.24 -9.70
C VAL A 587 29.81 19.23 -10.83
N THR A 588 29.93 20.37 -11.52
CA THR A 588 30.91 20.57 -12.58
C THR A 588 32.01 21.53 -12.12
N HIS A 589 33.26 21.09 -12.14
CA HIS A 589 34.43 21.91 -11.92
C HIS A 589 35.21 22.14 -13.23
N LYS A 590 35.52 23.40 -13.54
CA LYS A 590 36.27 23.81 -14.75
C LYS A 590 37.50 24.59 -14.32
N ALA A 591 38.66 24.27 -14.89
CA ALA A 591 39.91 24.95 -14.58
C ALA A 591 40.66 25.38 -15.85
N THR A 592 41.15 26.63 -15.86
CA THR A 592 42.09 27.14 -16.86
C THR A 592 43.37 27.56 -16.16
N VAL A 593 44.43 26.80 -16.35
CA VAL A 593 45.65 26.88 -15.54
C VAL A 593 46.87 27.09 -16.42
N ALA A 594 47.76 27.98 -16.00
CA ALA A 594 49.08 28.14 -16.60
C ALA A 594 50.16 27.76 -15.59
N GLY A 595 51.26 27.21 -16.06
CA GLY A 595 52.34 26.78 -15.18
C GLY A 595 53.73 26.88 -15.78
N LEU A 596 54.70 26.90 -14.87
CA LEU A 596 56.12 26.79 -15.13
C LEU A 596 56.57 25.42 -14.68
N ARG A 597 57.32 24.71 -15.53
CA ARG A 597 57.90 23.40 -15.21
C ARG A 597 59.40 23.41 -15.40
N ALA A 598 60.12 22.62 -14.61
CA ALA A 598 61.55 22.44 -14.72
C ALA A 598 61.92 20.98 -14.46
N GLN A 599 63.01 20.53 -15.09
CA GLN A 599 63.62 19.23 -14.85
C GLN A 599 65.13 19.37 -14.79
N TRP A 600 65.69 18.98 -13.65
CA TRP A 600 67.12 18.96 -13.39
C TRP A 600 67.64 17.51 -13.47
N GLN A 601 68.71 17.31 -14.25
CA GLN A 601 69.43 16.04 -14.31
C GLN A 601 70.43 15.99 -13.15
N ALA A 602 70.01 15.44 -12.00
CA ALA A 602 70.82 15.39 -10.79
C ALA A 602 72.03 14.43 -10.91
N SER A 603 71.85 13.32 -11.64
CA SER A 603 72.90 12.37 -12.01
C SER A 603 72.48 11.61 -13.28
N PRO A 604 73.34 10.82 -13.94
CA PRO A 604 72.91 10.02 -15.09
C PRO A 604 71.73 9.06 -14.80
N ALA A 605 71.52 8.71 -13.53
CA ALA A 605 70.46 7.79 -13.10
C ALA A 605 69.27 8.49 -12.42
N MET A 606 69.31 9.82 -12.19
CA MET A 606 68.29 10.52 -11.42
C MET A 606 67.90 11.86 -12.04
N THR A 607 66.59 12.10 -12.14
CA THR A 607 66.00 13.40 -12.52
C THR A 607 65.11 13.92 -11.40
N LEU A 608 65.11 15.24 -11.22
CA LEU A 608 64.18 15.95 -10.36
C LEU A 608 63.36 16.90 -11.23
N SER A 609 62.05 16.68 -11.28
CA SER A 609 61.09 17.54 -11.95
C SER A 609 60.29 18.35 -10.92
N GLY A 610 59.90 19.56 -11.28
CA GLY A 610 58.98 20.38 -10.50
C GLY A 610 58.10 21.23 -11.40
N THR A 611 56.88 21.51 -10.96
CA THR A 611 55.98 22.47 -11.60
C THR A 611 55.35 23.36 -10.54
N ALA A 612 55.19 24.64 -10.88
CA ALA A 612 54.37 25.60 -10.16
C ALA A 612 53.30 26.11 -11.13
N PHE A 613 52.06 26.13 -10.69
CA PHE A 613 50.94 26.47 -11.56
C PHE A 613 49.89 27.28 -10.82
N GLY A 614 49.13 28.05 -11.59
CA GLY A 614 47.99 28.76 -11.08
C GLY A 614 47.04 29.18 -12.19
N GLY A 615 45.80 29.45 -11.83
CA GLY A 615 44.75 29.67 -12.79
C GLY A 615 43.44 30.11 -12.16
N ILE A 616 42.44 30.18 -13.03
CA ILE A 616 41.07 30.47 -12.66
C ILE A 616 40.25 29.20 -12.72
N THR A 617 39.29 29.08 -11.82
CA THR A 617 38.37 27.97 -11.73
C THR A 617 36.94 28.45 -11.74
N ARG A 618 36.03 27.53 -12.04
CA ARG A 618 34.59 27.72 -11.94
C ARG A 618 33.97 26.42 -11.49
N THR A 619 33.18 26.47 -10.42
CA THR A 619 32.39 25.33 -9.96
C THR A 619 30.92 25.67 -10.10
N GLU A 620 30.16 24.77 -10.72
CA GLU A 620 28.72 24.86 -10.95
C GLU A 620 28.06 23.66 -10.26
N LEU A 621 27.06 23.93 -9.42
CA LEU A 621 26.17 22.94 -8.81
C LEU A 621 24.83 23.03 -9.56
N GLU A 622 24.32 21.92 -10.03
CA GLU A 622 22.98 21.79 -10.63
C GLU A 622 22.17 20.82 -9.78
N SER A 623 21.05 21.25 -9.20
CA SER A 623 20.23 20.44 -8.31
C SER A 623 18.76 20.86 -8.34
N GLY A 624 17.85 19.98 -7.93
CA GLY A 624 16.43 20.26 -7.86
C GLY A 624 16.13 21.51 -7.02
N ALA A 625 15.18 22.33 -7.48
CA ALA A 625 14.81 23.60 -6.80
C ALA A 625 14.29 23.42 -5.36
N ASN A 626 13.77 22.23 -5.03
CA ASN A 626 13.29 21.87 -3.69
C ASN A 626 14.38 21.23 -2.80
N ALA A 627 15.59 21.05 -3.33
CA ALA A 627 16.79 20.60 -2.62
C ALA A 627 17.77 21.78 -2.47
N SER A 628 19.07 21.54 -2.65
CA SER A 628 20.10 22.59 -2.63
C SER A 628 19.95 23.63 -3.75
N GLY A 629 19.39 23.23 -4.90
CA GLY A 629 19.26 24.07 -6.10
C GLY A 629 20.58 24.41 -6.78
N ASP A 630 20.52 25.31 -7.78
CA ASP A 630 21.64 25.62 -8.66
C ASP A 630 22.55 26.70 -8.07
N GLY A 631 23.87 26.51 -8.14
CA GLY A 631 24.87 27.44 -7.61
C GLY A 631 26.06 27.59 -8.53
N LYS A 632 26.72 28.75 -8.49
CA LYS A 632 27.92 28.98 -9.31
C LYS A 632 28.92 29.90 -8.65
N THR A 633 30.14 29.40 -8.48
CA THR A 633 31.28 30.15 -7.94
C THR A 633 32.44 30.17 -8.93
N ASP A 634 33.11 31.31 -9.02
CA ASP A 634 34.40 31.46 -9.66
C ASP A 634 35.50 31.41 -8.58
N GLY A 635 36.70 31.03 -8.96
CA GLY A 635 37.79 30.88 -8.00
C GLY A 635 39.17 31.03 -8.61
N THR A 636 40.18 30.97 -7.74
CA THR A 636 41.58 30.91 -8.15
C THR A 636 42.27 29.72 -7.53
N LEU A 637 43.00 28.97 -8.34
CA LEU A 637 43.75 27.78 -7.95
C LEU A 637 45.22 28.06 -8.10
N TRP A 638 46.05 27.57 -7.18
CA TRP A 638 47.49 27.47 -7.38
C TRP A 638 48.06 26.22 -6.71
N GLY A 639 49.16 25.72 -7.24
CA GLY A 639 49.74 24.47 -6.77
C GLY A 639 51.18 24.26 -7.15
N LEU A 640 51.78 23.30 -6.46
CA LEU A 640 53.17 22.88 -6.60
C LEU A 640 53.18 21.36 -6.70
N THR A 641 53.95 20.81 -7.64
CA THR A 641 54.18 19.36 -7.72
C THR A 641 55.65 19.12 -7.98
N ALA A 642 56.25 18.20 -7.21
CA ALA A 642 57.62 17.77 -7.36
C ALA A 642 57.68 16.27 -7.58
N ARG A 643 58.62 15.83 -8.42
CA ARG A 643 58.81 14.41 -8.72
C ARG A 643 60.28 14.07 -8.89
N GLY A 644 60.78 13.13 -8.09
CA GLY A 644 62.09 12.51 -8.30
C GLY A 644 61.94 11.18 -9.02
N ASN A 645 62.69 10.96 -10.09
CA ASN A 645 62.76 9.66 -10.78
C ASN A 645 64.18 9.13 -10.67
N ALA A 646 64.34 7.86 -10.31
CA ALA A 646 65.63 7.19 -10.17
C ALA A 646 65.63 5.84 -10.90
N MET A 647 66.60 5.64 -11.79
CA MET A 647 66.91 4.35 -12.38
C MET A 647 67.73 3.54 -11.37
N LEU A 648 67.11 2.53 -10.77
CA LEU A 648 67.74 1.65 -9.77
C LEU A 648 68.59 0.56 -10.43
N LEU A 649 68.10 0.00 -11.54
CA LEU A 649 68.83 -0.94 -12.37
C LEU A 649 68.75 -0.50 -13.84
N PRO A 650 69.90 -0.29 -14.52
CA PRO A 650 69.90 0.17 -15.90
C PRO A 650 69.30 -0.90 -16.82
N MET A 651 68.60 -0.44 -17.86
CA MET A 651 68.10 -1.30 -18.93
C MET A 651 69.26 -2.01 -19.67
N GLN A 652 69.05 -3.26 -20.05
CA GLN A 652 70.01 -4.03 -20.85
C GLN A 652 69.31 -4.59 -22.09
N ALA A 653 70.08 -4.98 -23.11
CA ALA A 653 69.52 -5.62 -24.29
C ALA A 653 68.66 -6.84 -23.89
N ALA A 654 67.37 -6.80 -24.22
CA ALA A 654 66.36 -7.82 -23.89
C ALA A 654 66.08 -8.04 -22.39
N ARG A 655 66.42 -7.09 -21.50
CA ARG A 655 66.02 -7.13 -20.08
C ARG A 655 65.47 -5.77 -19.62
N PRO A 656 64.33 -5.73 -18.92
CA PRO A 656 63.83 -4.48 -18.35
C PRO A 656 64.82 -3.90 -17.34
N GLY A 657 64.85 -2.59 -17.24
CA GLY A 657 65.42 -1.88 -16.09
C GLY A 657 64.48 -1.95 -14.89
N LEU A 658 64.90 -1.33 -13.80
CA LEU A 658 64.07 -1.08 -12.63
C LEU A 658 64.20 0.40 -12.29
N ASP A 659 63.08 1.12 -12.24
CA ASP A 659 63.04 2.49 -11.79
C ASP A 659 62.06 2.67 -10.63
N ALA A 660 62.27 3.75 -9.88
CA ALA A 660 61.36 4.22 -8.86
C ALA A 660 61.12 5.72 -9.04
N ALA A 661 59.91 6.16 -8.72
CA ALA A 661 59.61 7.58 -8.65
C ALA A 661 58.81 7.92 -7.41
N LEU A 662 59.16 9.05 -6.79
CA LEU A 662 58.41 9.64 -5.69
C LEU A 662 57.90 11.00 -6.15
N GLU A 663 56.61 11.21 -5.97
CA GLU A 663 55.90 12.44 -6.30
C GLU A 663 55.16 12.94 -5.07
N ALA A 664 55.17 14.26 -4.90
CA ALA A 664 54.37 14.94 -3.90
C ALA A 664 53.88 16.26 -4.47
N GLY A 665 52.66 16.64 -4.09
CA GLY A 665 52.10 17.91 -4.48
C GLY A 665 51.22 18.49 -3.41
N TRP A 666 50.97 19.78 -3.58
CA TRP A 666 50.11 20.58 -2.73
C TRP A 666 49.42 21.61 -3.61
N LEU A 667 48.17 21.93 -3.29
CA LEU A 667 47.40 22.96 -3.97
C LEU A 667 46.50 23.70 -2.99
N GLN A 668 46.12 24.91 -3.37
CA GLN A 668 45.11 25.71 -2.69
C GLN A 668 44.20 26.36 -3.73
N GLN A 669 42.92 26.41 -3.42
CA GLN A 669 41.93 27.19 -4.15
C GLN A 669 41.17 28.11 -3.21
N SER A 670 40.92 29.31 -3.70
CA SER A 670 39.96 30.24 -3.12
C SER A 670 38.70 30.24 -3.97
N PHE A 671 37.54 30.16 -3.32
CA PHE A 671 36.22 30.27 -3.93
C PHE A 671 35.61 31.63 -3.59
N ASP A 672 35.08 32.33 -4.61
CA ASP A 672 34.29 33.54 -4.41
C ASP A 672 32.91 33.20 -3.82
N SER A 673 32.31 34.15 -3.10
CA SER A 673 30.94 33.99 -2.59
C SER A 673 29.94 33.84 -3.73
N TYR A 674 28.91 33.04 -3.54
CA TYR A 674 27.89 32.80 -4.56
C TYR A 674 26.53 32.50 -3.96
N ASP A 675 25.48 32.73 -4.75
CA ASP A 675 24.12 32.37 -4.38
C ASP A 675 23.75 30.99 -4.94
N ILE A 676 22.93 30.26 -4.20
CA ILE A 676 22.25 29.04 -4.66
C ILE A 676 20.77 29.33 -4.86
N SER A 677 20.16 28.78 -5.91
CA SER A 677 18.76 29.05 -6.26
C SER A 677 17.76 28.34 -5.35
N GLY A 678 18.18 27.21 -4.76
CA GLY A 678 17.43 26.51 -3.73
C GLY A 678 17.53 27.21 -2.37
N LEU A 679 16.84 26.66 -1.37
CA LEU A 679 16.89 27.14 0.03
C LEU A 679 16.64 28.66 0.17
N THR A 680 15.68 29.19 -0.59
CA THR A 680 15.30 30.61 -0.58
C THR A 680 16.40 31.58 -1.03
N GLY A 681 17.20 31.20 -2.03
CA GLY A 681 18.22 32.09 -2.60
C GLY A 681 19.39 32.33 -1.65
N ALA A 682 19.79 31.29 -0.91
CA ALA A 682 20.84 31.40 0.10
C ALA A 682 22.20 31.77 -0.51
N ASN A 683 23.06 32.40 0.28
CA ASN A 683 24.41 32.78 -0.09
C ASN A 683 25.43 31.91 0.65
N ILE A 684 26.39 31.39 -0.12
CA ILE A 684 27.60 30.72 0.37
C ILE A 684 28.75 31.73 0.37
N GLY A 685 29.42 31.84 1.51
CA GLY A 685 30.55 32.74 1.71
C GLY A 685 31.81 32.36 0.93
N THR A 686 32.77 33.27 0.90
CA THR A 686 34.12 32.99 0.38
C THR A 686 34.82 31.93 1.23
N ARG A 687 35.58 31.03 0.60
CA ARG A 687 36.23 29.91 1.29
C ARG A 687 37.58 29.58 0.66
N ASP A 688 38.56 29.21 1.49
CA ASP A 688 39.80 28.61 1.05
C ASP A 688 39.80 27.10 1.29
N VAL A 689 40.34 26.35 0.33
CA VAL A 689 40.50 24.89 0.42
C VAL A 689 41.91 24.54 0.01
N SER A 690 42.57 23.70 0.80
CA SER A 690 43.90 23.20 0.51
C SER A 690 43.92 21.68 0.42
N GLY A 691 44.79 21.15 -0.42
CA GLY A 691 44.89 19.72 -0.64
C GLY A 691 46.33 19.29 -0.86
N GLY A 692 46.63 18.06 -0.42
CA GLY A 692 47.95 17.46 -0.52
C GLY A 692 47.87 16.09 -1.15
N TRP A 693 48.92 15.68 -1.86
CA TRP A 693 49.02 14.31 -2.33
C TRP A 693 50.46 13.80 -2.36
N SER A 694 50.58 12.49 -2.28
CA SER A 694 51.83 11.77 -2.44
C SER A 694 51.62 10.54 -3.29
N ARG A 695 52.66 10.15 -4.04
CA ARG A 695 52.61 8.99 -4.92
C ARG A 695 53.98 8.33 -5.04
N LEU A 696 54.00 7.02 -4.90
CA LEU A 696 55.17 6.18 -5.12
C LEU A 696 54.92 5.26 -6.31
N GLU A 697 55.83 5.24 -7.28
CA GLU A 697 55.80 4.34 -8.44
C GLU A 697 57.04 3.44 -8.49
N ILE A 698 56.84 2.18 -8.88
CA ILE A 698 57.90 1.25 -9.24
C ILE A 698 57.64 0.76 -10.66
N GLY A 699 58.61 0.94 -11.57
CA GLY A 699 58.46 0.63 -12.99
C GLY A 699 59.54 -0.30 -13.54
N LEU A 700 59.20 -0.98 -14.62
CA LEU A 700 60.08 -1.92 -15.34
C LEU A 700 60.28 -1.47 -16.80
N PRO A 701 60.99 -0.35 -17.04
CA PRO A 701 61.16 0.19 -18.40
C PRO A 701 61.93 -0.78 -19.30
N MET A 702 61.51 -0.93 -20.56
CA MET A 702 62.13 -1.80 -21.55
C MET A 702 62.06 -1.20 -22.95
N GLU A 703 63.04 -1.50 -23.80
CA GLU A 703 62.99 -1.16 -25.22
C GLU A 703 62.01 -2.09 -25.93
N LEU A 704 61.11 -1.55 -26.75
CA LEU A 704 60.15 -2.29 -27.55
C LEU A 704 60.03 -1.67 -28.94
N GLY A 705 60.58 -2.34 -29.95
CA GLY A 705 60.61 -1.83 -31.32
C GLY A 705 61.42 -0.53 -31.44
N THR A 706 60.80 0.55 -31.89
CA THR A 706 61.40 1.89 -32.00
C THR A 706 61.08 2.79 -30.80
N GLY A 707 60.43 2.25 -29.77
CA GLY A 707 59.97 2.97 -28.58
C GLY A 707 60.35 2.28 -27.27
N ARG A 708 59.86 2.86 -26.16
CA ARG A 708 60.10 2.38 -24.80
C ARG A 708 58.77 2.09 -24.11
N LEU A 709 58.61 0.87 -23.62
CA LEU A 709 57.47 0.44 -22.80
C LEU A 709 57.86 0.48 -21.33
N ARG A 710 57.01 1.04 -20.46
CA ARG A 710 57.18 1.05 -19.01
C ARG A 710 55.88 0.62 -18.34
N PRO A 711 55.70 -0.68 -18.03
CA PRO A 711 54.74 -1.09 -17.01
C PRO A 711 55.21 -0.61 -15.63
N TYR A 712 54.26 -0.22 -14.78
CA TYR A 712 54.52 0.23 -13.42
C TYR A 712 53.35 -0.09 -12.49
N ALA A 713 53.64 -0.15 -11.19
CA ALA A 713 52.64 -0.14 -10.13
C ALA A 713 52.82 1.14 -9.29
N ALA A 714 51.72 1.65 -8.76
CA ALA A 714 51.73 2.86 -7.94
C ALA A 714 50.84 2.75 -6.71
N ILE A 715 51.21 3.49 -5.68
CA ILE A 715 50.36 3.78 -4.53
C ILE A 715 50.31 5.29 -4.40
N SER A 716 49.12 5.85 -4.26
CA SER A 716 48.90 7.27 -3.97
C SER A 716 48.04 7.47 -2.73
N ALA A 717 48.29 8.55 -2.02
CA ALA A 717 47.47 9.03 -0.92
C ALA A 717 47.22 10.54 -1.10
N SER A 718 46.02 11.00 -0.81
CA SER A 718 45.64 12.41 -0.85
C SER A 718 44.88 12.82 0.40
N THR A 719 45.01 14.09 0.76
CA THR A 719 44.34 14.71 1.92
C THR A 719 43.72 16.03 1.50
N LEU A 720 42.60 16.39 2.11
CA LEU A 720 41.87 17.64 1.86
C LEU A 720 41.65 18.36 3.19
N ASP A 721 41.86 19.68 3.20
CA ASP A 721 41.62 20.55 4.35
C ASP A 721 40.86 21.78 3.84
N ALA A 722 39.56 21.82 4.13
CA ALA A 722 38.63 22.84 3.66
C ALA A 722 38.19 23.72 4.82
N ASP A 723 38.09 25.03 4.59
CA ASP A 723 37.40 25.91 5.53
C ASP A 723 35.92 25.47 5.67
N ALA A 724 35.41 25.57 6.90
CA ALA A 724 33.98 25.46 7.16
C ALA A 724 33.17 26.41 6.27
N ILE A 725 31.98 25.96 5.87
CA ILE A 725 31.06 26.69 5.00
C ILE A 725 30.33 27.75 5.83
N ASP A 726 30.51 29.02 5.47
CA ASP A 726 29.68 30.12 5.96
C ASP A 726 28.43 30.22 5.05
N PHE A 727 27.25 29.93 5.62
CA PHE A 727 25.96 29.91 4.92
C PHE A 727 25.05 31.00 5.46
N SER A 728 24.42 31.77 4.57
CA SER A 728 23.47 32.82 4.98
C SER A 728 22.20 32.82 4.15
N ALA A 729 21.06 32.94 4.82
CA ALA A 729 19.74 32.96 4.20
C ALA A 729 18.77 33.66 5.14
N LEU A 730 17.70 34.25 4.60
CA LEU A 730 16.61 34.84 5.39
C LEU A 730 17.07 35.90 6.42
N GLY A 731 18.21 36.56 6.17
CA GLY A 731 18.81 37.53 7.10
C GLY A 731 19.50 36.92 8.33
N SER A 732 19.68 35.59 8.35
CA SER A 732 20.42 34.83 9.36
C SER A 732 21.64 34.14 8.71
N ALA A 733 22.54 33.60 9.54
CA ALA A 733 23.71 32.88 9.09
C ALA A 733 24.07 31.73 10.03
N THR A 734 24.67 30.69 9.47
CA THR A 734 25.23 29.54 10.19
C THR A 734 26.58 29.16 9.59
N ARG A 735 27.37 28.39 10.33
CA ARG A 735 28.68 27.90 9.89
C ARG A 735 28.81 26.43 10.27
N PHE A 736 29.21 25.59 9.32
CA PHE A 736 29.34 24.15 9.51
C PHE A 736 30.50 23.58 8.70
N ASP A 737 31.04 22.45 9.16
CA ASP A 737 32.14 21.77 8.48
C ASP A 737 31.65 21.09 7.20
N THR A 738 32.57 20.90 6.25
CA THR A 738 32.29 20.16 5.00
C THR A 738 32.05 18.67 5.27
N THR A 739 31.41 17.98 4.33
CA THR A 739 31.36 16.51 4.37
C THR A 739 32.78 15.94 4.37
N ASP A 740 33.00 14.89 5.17
CA ASP A 740 34.28 14.19 5.21
C ASP A 740 34.38 13.29 3.96
N TRP A 741 35.06 13.81 2.94
CA TRP A 741 35.46 13.05 1.77
C TRP A 741 36.76 12.32 2.13
N ASP A 742 36.65 11.07 2.59
CA ASP A 742 37.74 10.22 3.12
C ASP A 742 39.12 10.47 2.48
N ASP A 743 40.19 10.43 3.29
CA ASP A 743 41.58 10.39 2.82
C ASP A 743 41.80 9.20 1.85
N VAL A 744 41.78 9.49 0.53
CA VAL A 744 41.82 8.42 -0.48
C VAL A 744 43.23 7.85 -0.62
N SER A 745 43.35 6.54 -0.40
CA SER A 745 44.54 5.75 -0.77
C SER A 745 44.21 4.82 -1.93
N ALA A 746 44.88 5.02 -3.07
CA ALA A 746 44.66 4.21 -4.28
C ALA A 746 45.90 3.38 -4.62
N ALA A 747 45.69 2.09 -4.92
CA ALA A 747 46.69 1.20 -5.51
C ALA A 747 46.36 0.96 -6.98
N THR A 748 47.30 1.26 -7.88
CA THR A 748 47.07 1.17 -9.32
C THR A 748 48.18 0.42 -10.04
N ALA A 749 47.86 -0.09 -11.22
CA ALA A 749 48.81 -0.61 -12.18
C ALA A 749 48.62 0.11 -13.51
N GLY A 750 49.72 0.44 -14.18
CA GLY A 750 49.68 1.17 -15.43
C GLY A 750 50.78 0.78 -16.40
N VAL A 751 50.63 1.25 -17.62
CA VAL A 751 51.63 1.11 -18.68
C VAL A 751 51.78 2.43 -19.41
N ARG A 752 53.02 2.81 -19.69
CA ARG A 752 53.37 3.94 -20.55
C ARG A 752 54.17 3.45 -21.74
N TYR A 753 53.89 3.97 -22.93
CA TYR A 753 54.65 3.70 -24.13
C TYR A 753 55.07 5.01 -24.80
N ASP A 754 56.38 5.17 -24.95
CA ASP A 754 57.01 6.31 -25.62
C ASP A 754 57.48 5.86 -27.01
N MET A 755 57.01 6.48 -28.09
CA MET A 755 57.34 6.11 -29.47
C MET A 755 57.80 7.30 -30.29
N LYS A 756 58.91 7.15 -31.01
CA LYS A 756 59.36 8.16 -31.98
C LYS A 756 58.45 8.16 -33.21
N VAL A 757 57.96 9.33 -33.61
CA VAL A 757 57.12 9.52 -34.82
C VAL A 757 57.70 10.66 -35.65
N GLY A 758 58.47 10.31 -36.68
CA GLY A 758 59.27 11.29 -37.42
C GLY A 758 60.26 12.02 -36.49
N PRO A 759 60.32 13.36 -36.50
CA PRO A 759 61.12 14.12 -35.55
C PRO A 759 60.48 14.23 -34.15
N GLY A 760 59.20 13.86 -33.99
CA GLY A 760 58.45 13.99 -32.74
C GLY A 760 58.48 12.76 -31.84
N LEU A 761 57.85 12.91 -30.67
CA LEU A 761 57.65 11.85 -29.66
C LEU A 761 56.16 11.74 -29.33
N LEU A 762 55.60 10.55 -29.45
CA LEU A 762 54.28 10.20 -28.94
C LEU A 762 54.43 9.47 -27.60
N GLN A 763 53.73 9.89 -26.57
CA GLN A 763 53.63 9.20 -25.29
C GLN A 763 52.17 8.82 -25.05
N ALA A 764 51.90 7.54 -24.82
CA ALA A 764 50.57 7.06 -24.47
C ALA A 764 50.65 6.29 -23.15
N GLY A 765 49.68 6.48 -22.27
CA GLY A 765 49.59 5.72 -21.03
C GLY A 765 48.17 5.50 -20.57
N VAL A 766 48.02 4.39 -19.85
CA VAL A 766 46.80 4.01 -19.15
C VAL A 766 47.18 3.44 -17.78
N GLU A 767 46.40 3.79 -16.77
CA GLU A 767 46.56 3.34 -15.39
C GLU A 767 45.19 3.06 -14.81
N GLY A 768 45.02 1.94 -14.10
CA GLY A 768 43.77 1.58 -13.47
C GLY A 768 43.95 0.97 -12.08
N GLY A 769 42.94 1.15 -11.23
CA GLY A 769 42.74 0.53 -9.91
C GLY A 769 41.27 0.13 -9.74
N SER A 770 40.84 -0.13 -8.50
CA SER A 770 39.42 -0.39 -8.18
C SER A 770 38.54 0.82 -8.52
N ASP A 771 38.96 2.00 -8.09
CA ASP A 771 38.11 3.20 -8.05
C ASP A 771 38.71 4.37 -8.85
N LEU A 772 39.68 4.07 -9.73
CA LEU A 772 40.41 5.06 -10.50
C LEU A 772 40.84 4.51 -11.86
N LEU A 773 40.58 5.27 -12.93
CA LEU A 773 41.15 5.09 -14.25
C LEU A 773 41.80 6.39 -14.69
N ARG A 774 43.01 6.34 -15.26
CA ARG A 774 43.69 7.48 -15.89
C ARG A 774 44.19 7.13 -17.27
N VAL A 775 44.01 8.05 -18.21
CA VAL A 775 44.50 7.94 -19.59
C VAL A 775 45.21 9.22 -19.97
N ASN A 776 46.37 9.09 -20.62
CA ASN A 776 47.09 10.23 -21.16
C ASN A 776 47.63 9.93 -22.57
N LEU A 777 47.54 10.93 -23.44
CA LEU A 777 48.12 10.90 -24.78
C LEU A 777 48.83 12.22 -25.04
N SER A 778 50.14 12.19 -25.24
CA SER A 778 50.94 13.38 -25.54
C SER A 778 51.73 13.23 -26.82
N PHE A 779 51.86 14.34 -27.55
CA PHE A 779 52.69 14.45 -28.72
C PHE A 779 53.58 15.69 -28.63
N ARG A 780 54.89 15.49 -28.79
CA ARG A 780 55.89 16.56 -28.86
C ARG A 780 56.45 16.69 -30.27
N LEU A 781 56.53 17.92 -30.75
CA LEU A 781 57.24 18.31 -31.95
C LEU A 781 58.46 19.16 -31.59
N PRO A 782 59.68 18.77 -31.99
CA PRO A 782 60.82 19.65 -31.85
C PRO A 782 60.63 20.87 -32.76
N LEU A 783 60.97 22.05 -32.25
CA LEU A 783 61.18 23.20 -33.13
C LEU A 783 62.51 22.95 -33.86
N GLY A 784 62.45 22.91 -35.19
CA GLY A 784 63.66 22.80 -36.02
C GLY A 784 64.65 23.91 -35.63
N GLY A 785 65.93 23.55 -35.51
CA GLY A 785 67.00 24.52 -35.33
C GLY A 785 67.14 25.47 -36.50
#